data_AF-A0A1W2EJM5-F1
#
_entry.id   AF-A0A1W2EJM5-F1
#
_cell.length_a   1.000
_cell.length_b   1.000
_cell.length_c   1.000
_cell.angle_alpha   90.00
_cell.angle_beta   90.00
_cell.angle_gamma   90.00
#
_symmetry.space_group_name_H-M   'P 1'
#
loop_
_entity.id
_entity.type
_entity.pdbx_description
1 polymer ?
#
loop_
_entity_poly.entity_id
_entity_poly.type
_entity_poly.pdbx_seq_one_letter_code
_entity_poly.pdbx_strand_id
1 'polypeptide(L)'
;MATAQETIAIYNAVLQRAPTDAELASFVANSQTAQNEQTQIDLLVNSSEANDFVAPIVRLYQATFGRVPDAQGLDFWTDFLRAQASDGMSTFDVLTTINAGFAQSSEFATLYPTAAEDGIVTEEFLNDLYQNTFQRDPTDADIEFYVGKTIASTLSAFAQSSETINDFGPYVNLFLNKAANGNQDYEQSLLDANDDGQVNQADVDAVGGGTTTPGGQITLTANADGPGATAPAVDTNGTAGNDVYNAVSDAAGGTTTLTTADIIDGKGGTDTLNVRVVDNAGGGTSVAPQISNVEVFNITNLDTTAANFYALNFGTITGEQQVWSVNSAAGSATRAVAVDAGTTAGLDGAQGTFGVNYKGDTDRTGTSDAFSLAVKGAGTAATAANFTLNNGTFAAIDNTFEVANVVASGAASNITINAGTGANGLRALNASGDVAANAAGYGLTIADAGSATSLATVDASGLTGTGGININAATSTSTAFSFKGSAVADRVVLNGGVLNATNTVSVDGGEGKDTLAVGTTTDFTGTGAATLRTTVNTKAAGIEVLEAAATDFRALKANDFTTINEFAFTANSTGIDGAAATNDGADALVITGIETADSFRFASTIVGGAGNTSGNGGDAVELTPASNGPADVANVVLTGASLTGGATGTGMAGYGLNAGQFETVNITSSGLTAAATNTLASGTPTGAGTAASGLLVNTNGVVNVTGANDLVLTVQSVNPTAGGVQFKAGDFTGKLNVTTTSGNDAIIGGKGNDIINSGAGQDSIDLSAGGQDIIRFGQTASADRDTITGFQAGAGGDVLDVAAATFALSGGTDEVPATDYQEYTGTANGYTLDATKDVFEFNFDAANNGANLANATNGSELLKAIANQGSTISGLTATASDTGHIVAYDNGNAYVYYFDAAANGANTDVEAADIQLIGTLNGIEVGALTHDNFA
;
A
#
# COMPACT_ATOMS: atom_id res chain seq x y z
N MET A 1 10.34 -8.73 -41.51
CA MET A 1 10.66 -9.63 -42.63
C MET A 1 11.30 -8.75 -43.70
N ALA A 2 12.63 -8.74 -43.76
CA ALA A 2 13.39 -7.89 -44.67
C ALA A 2 13.05 -8.15 -46.13
N THR A 3 12.66 -7.10 -46.82
CA THR A 3 12.60 -7.00 -48.28
C THR A 3 14.00 -6.90 -48.87
N ALA A 4 14.15 -7.16 -50.17
CA ALA A 4 15.43 -7.00 -50.86
C ALA A 4 16.02 -5.59 -50.72
N GLN A 5 15.17 -4.55 -50.67
CA GLN A 5 15.61 -3.18 -50.49
C GLN A 5 16.12 -2.92 -49.07
N GLU A 6 15.46 -3.48 -48.05
CA GLU A 6 15.90 -3.40 -46.64
C GLU A 6 17.21 -4.16 -46.42
N THR A 7 17.38 -5.34 -47.01
CA THR A 7 18.66 -6.08 -46.94
C THR A 7 19.81 -5.30 -47.57
N ILE A 8 19.60 -4.62 -48.70
CA ILE A 8 20.63 -3.76 -49.30
C ILE A 8 21.00 -2.61 -48.35
N ALA A 9 20.02 -2.00 -47.68
CA ALA A 9 20.26 -0.95 -46.69
C ALA A 9 21.05 -1.47 -45.49
N ILE A 10 20.70 -2.66 -44.95
CA ILE A 10 21.40 -3.32 -43.84
C ILE A 10 22.88 -3.57 -44.21
N TYR A 11 23.15 -4.12 -45.40
CA TYR A 11 24.52 -4.37 -45.84
C TYR A 11 25.32 -3.08 -46.05
N ASN A 12 24.71 -2.03 -46.60
CA ASN A 12 25.36 -0.73 -46.71
C ASN A 12 25.66 -0.13 -45.33
N ALA A 13 24.76 -0.29 -44.35
CA ALA A 13 24.97 0.22 -43.01
C ALA A 13 26.04 -0.55 -42.22
N VAL A 14 26.04 -1.89 -42.32
CA VAL A 14 26.94 -2.74 -41.52
C VAL A 14 28.29 -2.95 -42.19
N LEU A 15 28.31 -3.18 -43.50
CA LEU A 15 29.52 -3.53 -44.26
C LEU A 15 30.01 -2.40 -45.17
N GLN A 16 29.30 -1.27 -45.28
CA GLN A 16 29.66 -0.17 -46.20
C GLN A 16 29.85 -0.67 -47.64
N ARG A 17 28.99 -1.60 -48.08
CA ARG A 17 28.89 -2.05 -49.48
C ARG A 17 27.55 -2.73 -49.74
N ALA A 18 27.15 -2.77 -51.00
CA ALA A 18 26.00 -3.56 -51.41
C ALA A 18 26.27 -5.07 -51.28
N PRO A 19 25.24 -5.88 -50.96
CA PRO A 19 25.35 -7.33 -50.99
C PRO A 19 25.47 -7.82 -52.44
N THR A 20 26.18 -8.93 -52.65
CA THR A 20 26.11 -9.70 -53.90
C THR A 20 24.73 -10.35 -54.07
N ASP A 21 24.36 -10.75 -55.29
CA ASP A 21 23.09 -11.43 -55.55
C ASP A 21 22.88 -12.69 -54.67
N ALA A 22 23.97 -13.40 -54.33
CA ALA A 22 23.94 -14.60 -53.49
C ALA A 22 23.76 -14.25 -51.99
N GLU A 23 24.45 -13.22 -51.50
CA GLU A 23 24.30 -12.72 -50.12
C GLU A 23 22.88 -12.17 -49.89
N LEU A 24 22.37 -11.39 -50.85
CA LEU A 24 21.01 -10.84 -50.83
C LEU A 24 19.96 -11.96 -50.79
N ALA A 25 20.07 -12.94 -51.67
CA ALA A 25 19.14 -14.08 -51.70
C ALA A 25 19.20 -14.91 -50.41
N SER A 26 20.39 -15.11 -49.83
CA SER A 26 20.57 -15.91 -48.61
C SER A 26 20.02 -15.20 -47.38
N PHE A 27 20.30 -13.91 -47.23
CA PHE A 27 19.83 -13.11 -46.10
C PHE A 27 18.29 -13.02 -46.11
N VAL A 28 17.68 -12.73 -47.27
CA VAL A 28 16.22 -12.67 -47.43
C VAL A 28 15.57 -14.03 -47.15
N ALA A 29 16.20 -15.14 -47.55
CA ALA A 29 15.67 -16.48 -47.27
C ALA A 29 15.74 -16.81 -45.77
N ASN A 30 16.86 -16.51 -45.11
CA ASN A 30 17.07 -16.82 -43.69
C ASN A 30 16.22 -15.94 -42.76
N SER A 31 16.01 -14.67 -43.11
CA SER A 31 15.17 -13.75 -42.32
C SER A 31 13.69 -14.17 -42.25
N GLN A 32 13.27 -15.08 -43.14
CA GLN A 32 11.92 -15.66 -43.20
C GLN A 32 11.78 -17.00 -42.45
N THR A 33 12.85 -17.48 -41.80
CA THR A 33 12.86 -18.74 -41.02
C THR A 33 12.89 -18.49 -39.51
N ALA A 34 12.99 -19.56 -38.72
CA ALA A 34 13.09 -19.50 -37.25
C ALA A 34 14.29 -18.67 -36.73
N GLN A 35 15.27 -18.36 -37.57
CA GLN A 35 16.40 -17.50 -37.21
C GLN A 35 16.00 -16.03 -37.09
N ASN A 36 14.86 -15.57 -37.62
CA ASN A 36 14.42 -14.16 -37.62
C ASN A 36 15.44 -13.17 -38.23
N GLU A 37 15.00 -11.94 -38.48
CA GLU A 37 15.78 -10.89 -39.16
C GLU A 37 16.90 -10.32 -38.28
N GLN A 38 16.63 -10.17 -36.98
CA GLN A 38 17.59 -9.63 -36.02
C GLN A 38 18.82 -10.52 -35.89
N THR A 39 18.65 -11.85 -35.82
CA THR A 39 19.80 -12.77 -35.77
C THR A 39 20.65 -12.70 -37.05
N GLN A 40 20.06 -12.42 -38.21
CA GLN A 40 20.84 -12.24 -39.45
C GLN A 40 21.65 -10.93 -39.42
N ILE A 41 21.10 -9.86 -38.83
CA ILE A 41 21.84 -8.62 -38.56
C ILE A 41 22.99 -8.90 -37.60
N ASP A 42 22.74 -9.59 -36.49
CA ASP A 42 23.77 -9.91 -35.49
C ASP A 42 24.91 -10.75 -36.08
N LEU A 43 24.59 -11.73 -36.94
CA LEU A 43 25.59 -12.52 -37.67
C LEU A 43 26.40 -11.68 -38.67
N LEU A 44 25.78 -10.68 -39.29
CA LEU A 44 26.45 -9.78 -40.23
C LEU A 44 27.38 -8.81 -39.50
N VAL A 45 26.92 -8.24 -38.39
CA VAL A 45 27.69 -7.34 -37.51
C VAL A 45 28.92 -8.07 -36.94
N ASN A 46 28.76 -9.33 -36.54
CA ASN A 46 29.87 -10.14 -36.02
C ASN A 46 30.69 -10.85 -37.10
N SER A 47 30.45 -10.57 -38.38
CA SER A 47 31.18 -11.21 -39.48
C SER A 47 32.66 -10.82 -39.48
N SER A 48 33.51 -11.66 -40.07
CA SER A 48 34.92 -11.33 -40.25
C SER A 48 35.11 -10.05 -41.06
N GLU A 49 34.25 -9.80 -42.05
CA GLU A 49 34.33 -8.60 -42.87
C GLU A 49 34.04 -7.32 -42.07
N ALA A 50 32.99 -7.31 -41.25
CA ALA A 50 32.70 -6.17 -40.37
C ALA A 50 33.87 -5.92 -39.40
N ASN A 51 34.42 -6.98 -38.82
CA ASN A 51 35.55 -6.89 -37.89
C ASN A 51 36.87 -6.46 -38.54
N ASP A 52 37.11 -6.83 -39.80
CA ASP A 52 38.36 -6.55 -40.51
C ASP A 52 38.38 -5.16 -41.17
N PHE A 53 37.22 -4.63 -41.58
CA PHE A 53 37.15 -3.42 -42.41
C PHE A 53 36.33 -2.25 -41.81
N VAL A 54 35.35 -2.53 -40.96
CA VAL A 54 34.43 -1.49 -40.44
C VAL A 54 34.79 -1.15 -39.00
N ALA A 55 34.85 -2.16 -38.14
CA ALA A 55 35.15 -2.00 -36.72
C ALA A 55 36.48 -1.26 -36.44
N PRO A 56 37.58 -1.45 -37.22
CA PRO A 56 38.81 -0.70 -37.02
C PRO A 56 38.65 0.80 -37.28
N ILE A 57 37.82 1.19 -38.25
CA ILE A 57 37.57 2.61 -38.56
C ILE A 57 36.74 3.25 -37.44
N VAL A 58 35.69 2.57 -36.96
CA VAL A 58 34.85 3.07 -35.85
C VAL A 58 35.69 3.26 -34.59
N ARG A 59 36.48 2.26 -34.19
CA ARG A 59 37.39 2.39 -33.02
C ARG A 59 38.44 3.47 -33.22
N LEU A 60 38.93 3.66 -34.45
CA LEU A 60 39.92 4.69 -34.73
C LEU A 60 39.36 6.10 -34.51
N TYR A 61 38.15 6.35 -34.99
CA TYR A 61 37.44 7.61 -34.75
C TYR A 61 37.14 7.81 -33.26
N GLN A 62 36.65 6.78 -32.56
CA GLN A 62 36.39 6.87 -31.13
C GLN A 62 37.66 7.19 -30.35
N ALA A 63 38.74 6.46 -30.61
CA ALA A 63 40.00 6.65 -29.92
C ALA A 63 40.64 8.01 -30.22
N THR A 64 40.51 8.51 -31.45
CA THR A 64 41.19 9.75 -31.87
C THR A 64 40.36 10.99 -31.61
N PHE A 65 39.04 10.94 -31.76
CA PHE A 65 38.18 12.13 -31.74
C PHE A 65 37.09 12.06 -30.67
N GLY A 66 36.97 10.96 -29.92
CA GLY A 66 35.96 10.78 -28.88
C GLY A 66 34.53 10.64 -29.44
N ARG A 67 34.38 10.35 -30.73
CA ARG A 67 33.10 10.23 -31.43
C ARG A 67 33.13 9.16 -32.50
N VAL A 68 31.95 8.72 -32.94
CA VAL A 68 31.80 7.85 -34.11
C VAL A 68 32.09 8.60 -35.42
N PRO A 69 32.49 7.89 -36.50
CA PRO A 69 32.63 8.51 -37.82
C PRO A 69 31.25 8.94 -38.35
N ASP A 70 31.20 10.04 -39.10
CA ASP A 70 30.01 10.36 -39.88
C ASP A 70 29.81 9.32 -41.00
N ALA A 71 28.59 9.19 -41.51
CA ALA A 71 28.24 8.15 -42.48
C ALA A 71 29.09 8.21 -43.76
N GLN A 72 29.49 9.40 -44.23
CA GLN A 72 30.31 9.53 -45.45
C GLN A 72 31.78 9.18 -45.17
N GLY A 73 32.28 9.56 -44.00
CA GLY A 73 33.61 9.23 -43.53
C GLY A 73 33.79 7.73 -43.31
N LEU A 74 32.81 7.07 -42.67
CA LEU A 74 32.83 5.63 -42.45
C LEU A 74 32.89 4.86 -43.79
N ASP A 75 32.01 5.20 -44.72
CA ASP A 75 31.97 4.61 -46.07
C ASP A 75 33.31 4.78 -46.79
N PHE A 76 33.80 6.02 -46.87
CA PHE A 76 35.04 6.36 -47.56
C PHE A 76 36.27 5.62 -46.99
N TRP A 77 36.44 5.63 -45.67
CA TRP A 77 37.61 5.03 -45.04
C TRP A 77 37.56 3.51 -45.02
N THR A 78 36.37 2.91 -44.87
CA THR A 78 36.19 1.46 -45.00
C THR A 78 36.51 1.01 -46.42
N ASP A 79 36.04 1.72 -47.45
CA ASP A 79 36.38 1.39 -48.85
C ASP A 79 37.87 1.58 -49.15
N PHE A 80 38.48 2.64 -48.62
CA PHE A 80 39.93 2.83 -48.72
C PHE A 80 40.70 1.68 -48.06
N LEU A 81 40.29 1.29 -46.84
CA LEU A 81 40.92 0.17 -46.11
C LEU A 81 40.79 -1.15 -46.89
N ARG A 82 39.59 -1.44 -47.39
CA ARG A 82 39.29 -2.64 -48.19
C ARG A 82 40.10 -2.68 -49.48
N ALA A 83 40.21 -1.55 -50.20
CA ALA A 83 40.98 -1.45 -51.43
C ALA A 83 42.48 -1.69 -51.19
N GLN A 84 43.06 -1.02 -50.20
CA GLN A 84 44.48 -1.16 -49.90
C GLN A 84 44.85 -2.55 -49.35
N ALA A 85 43.97 -3.17 -48.56
CA ALA A 85 44.15 -4.54 -48.10
C ALA A 85 44.11 -5.54 -49.27
N SER A 86 43.24 -5.30 -50.26
CA SER A 86 43.19 -6.10 -51.49
C SER A 86 44.47 -5.98 -52.34
N ASP A 87 45.16 -4.84 -52.26
CA ASP A 87 46.48 -4.60 -52.85
C ASP A 87 47.65 -5.18 -52.02
N GLY A 88 47.35 -5.87 -50.91
CA GLY A 88 48.31 -6.62 -50.10
C GLY A 88 48.95 -5.84 -48.95
N MET A 89 48.44 -4.64 -48.62
CA MET A 89 48.87 -3.91 -47.42
C MET A 89 48.26 -4.51 -46.15
N SER A 90 48.98 -4.47 -45.03
CA SER A 90 48.41 -4.88 -43.74
C SER A 90 47.43 -3.82 -43.22
N THR A 91 46.39 -4.22 -42.50
CA THR A 91 45.43 -3.30 -41.86
C THR A 91 46.14 -2.22 -41.04
N PHE A 92 47.20 -2.60 -40.30
CA PHE A 92 47.98 -1.67 -39.49
C PHE A 92 48.66 -0.57 -40.33
N ASP A 93 49.26 -0.92 -41.48
CA ASP A 93 49.93 0.04 -42.36
C ASP A 93 48.93 1.00 -43.01
N VAL A 94 47.75 0.49 -43.38
CA VAL A 94 46.69 1.31 -43.97
C VAL A 94 46.11 2.26 -42.93
N LEU A 95 45.81 1.80 -41.72
CA LEU A 95 45.37 2.67 -40.61
C LEU A 95 46.43 3.72 -40.27
N THR A 96 47.72 3.38 -40.33
CA THR A 96 48.81 4.35 -40.10
C THR A 96 48.78 5.45 -41.18
N THR A 97 48.45 5.08 -42.42
CA THR A 97 48.28 6.03 -43.53
C THR A 97 47.08 6.94 -43.32
N ILE A 98 45.93 6.39 -42.88
CA ILE A 98 44.74 7.17 -42.53
C ILE A 98 45.07 8.15 -41.39
N ASN A 99 45.76 7.70 -40.35
CA ASN A 99 46.13 8.51 -39.20
C ASN A 99 47.13 9.62 -39.50
N ALA A 100 47.99 9.46 -40.52
CA ALA A 100 48.82 10.56 -41.00
C ALA A 100 47.99 11.71 -41.57
N GLY A 101 46.81 11.40 -42.14
CA GLY A 101 45.80 12.38 -42.54
C GLY A 101 45.06 12.98 -41.35
N PHE A 102 44.65 12.17 -40.37
CA PHE A 102 43.98 12.66 -39.16
C PHE A 102 44.86 13.63 -38.38
N ALA A 103 46.14 13.31 -38.19
CA ALA A 103 47.09 14.19 -37.51
C ALA A 103 47.30 15.56 -38.20
N GLN A 104 46.89 15.69 -39.47
CA GLN A 104 46.93 16.95 -40.23
C GLN A 104 45.57 17.67 -40.29
N SER A 105 44.53 17.09 -39.71
CA SER A 105 43.19 17.66 -39.77
C SER A 105 43.05 18.84 -38.81
N SER A 106 42.15 19.77 -39.14
CA SER A 106 41.80 20.89 -38.24
C SER A 106 41.15 20.40 -36.95
N GLU A 107 40.43 19.28 -37.00
CA GLU A 107 39.81 18.65 -35.84
C GLU A 107 40.86 18.13 -34.86
N PHE A 108 41.87 17.42 -35.37
CA PHE A 108 42.99 16.94 -34.56
C PHE A 108 43.79 18.08 -33.95
N ALA A 109 44.08 19.14 -34.73
CA ALA A 109 44.77 20.32 -34.21
C ALA A 109 43.97 21.10 -33.16
N THR A 110 42.63 20.98 -33.17
CA THR A 110 41.76 21.62 -32.18
C THR A 110 41.74 20.80 -30.88
N LEU A 111 41.65 19.47 -30.98
CA LEU A 111 41.62 18.58 -29.83
C LEU A 111 42.99 18.41 -29.17
N TYR A 112 44.06 18.35 -29.98
CA TYR A 112 45.43 18.11 -29.53
C TYR A 112 46.40 19.15 -30.10
N PRO A 113 46.31 20.42 -29.66
CA PRO A 113 47.08 21.52 -30.25
C PRO A 113 48.59 21.33 -30.13
N THR A 114 49.08 20.79 -29.01
CA THR A 114 50.50 20.51 -28.77
C THR A 114 51.01 19.36 -29.64
N ALA A 115 50.25 18.26 -29.72
CA ALA A 115 50.60 17.10 -30.53
C ALA A 115 50.63 17.42 -32.04
N ALA A 116 49.74 18.30 -32.51
CA ALA A 116 49.69 18.73 -33.90
C ALA A 116 50.90 19.60 -34.32
N GLU A 117 51.50 20.34 -33.38
CA GLU A 117 52.72 21.12 -33.62
C GLU A 117 53.97 20.23 -33.61
N ASP A 118 54.07 19.31 -32.64
CA ASP A 118 55.27 18.50 -32.42
C ASP A 118 55.36 17.28 -33.36
N GLY A 119 54.23 16.72 -33.80
CA GLY A 119 54.17 15.56 -34.69
C GLY A 119 54.62 14.23 -34.06
N ILE A 120 54.90 14.22 -32.76
CA ILE A 120 55.30 13.06 -31.96
C ILE A 120 54.46 12.98 -30.68
N VAL A 121 54.37 11.78 -30.11
CA VAL A 121 53.65 11.54 -28.85
C VAL A 121 54.44 12.14 -27.68
N THR A 122 53.82 13.07 -26.96
CA THR A 122 54.26 13.54 -25.64
C THR A 122 53.44 12.85 -24.55
N GLU A 123 53.90 12.93 -23.30
CA GLU A 123 53.15 12.41 -22.15
C GLU A 123 51.80 13.13 -21.96
N GLU A 124 51.76 14.44 -22.24
CA GLU A 124 50.53 15.24 -22.23
C GLU A 124 49.52 14.74 -23.28
N PHE A 125 49.95 14.56 -24.54
CA PHE A 125 49.08 14.02 -25.58
C PHE A 125 48.61 12.60 -25.24
N LEU A 126 49.49 11.75 -24.71
CA LEU A 126 49.13 10.40 -24.33
C LEU A 126 48.08 10.40 -23.21
N ASN A 127 48.23 11.29 -22.22
CA ASN A 127 47.24 11.46 -21.17
C ASN A 127 45.88 11.87 -21.73
N ASP A 128 45.84 12.87 -22.62
CA ASP A 128 44.59 13.32 -23.24
C ASP A 128 43.93 12.21 -24.08
N LEU A 129 44.73 11.39 -24.77
CA LEU A 129 44.24 10.25 -25.54
C LEU A 129 43.59 9.18 -24.64
N TYR A 130 44.24 8.85 -23.52
CA TYR A 130 43.71 7.89 -22.54
C TYR A 130 42.49 8.43 -21.79
N GLN A 131 42.47 9.72 -21.46
CA GLN A 131 41.32 10.35 -20.84
C GLN A 131 40.11 10.37 -21.79
N ASN A 132 40.32 10.72 -23.06
CA ASN A 132 39.25 10.76 -24.05
C ASN A 132 38.70 9.36 -24.39
N THR A 133 39.54 8.32 -24.32
CA THR A 133 39.16 6.96 -24.69
C THR A 133 38.66 6.18 -23.48
N PHE A 134 39.49 6.05 -22.45
CA PHE A 134 39.28 5.15 -21.31
C PHE A 134 38.87 5.87 -20.02
N GLN A 135 38.82 7.20 -20.00
CA GLN A 135 38.54 8.01 -18.80
C GLN A 135 39.46 7.68 -17.61
N ARG A 136 40.71 7.32 -17.92
CA ARG A 136 41.77 7.02 -16.95
C ARG A 136 43.11 7.56 -17.43
N ASP A 137 44.08 7.64 -16.52
CA ASP A 137 45.45 7.99 -16.88
C ASP A 137 46.19 6.78 -17.51
N PRO A 138 47.19 7.01 -18.39
CA PRO A 138 48.07 5.95 -18.90
C PRO A 138 48.94 5.38 -17.78
N THR A 139 49.27 4.09 -17.86
CA THR A 139 50.22 3.47 -16.92
C THR A 139 51.67 3.83 -17.27
N ASP A 140 52.60 3.64 -16.33
CA ASP A 140 54.04 3.84 -16.58
C ASP A 140 54.53 3.02 -17.80
N ALA A 141 53.98 1.81 -18.00
CA ALA A 141 54.31 0.96 -19.15
C ALA A 141 53.78 1.52 -20.47
N ASP A 142 52.61 2.16 -20.46
CA ASP A 142 52.03 2.82 -21.62
C ASP A 142 52.85 4.04 -22.02
N ILE A 143 53.29 4.84 -21.03
CA ILE A 143 54.16 6.00 -21.23
C ILE A 143 55.49 5.56 -21.85
N GLU A 144 56.13 4.52 -21.29
CA GLU A 144 57.38 3.97 -21.84
C GLU A 144 57.20 3.44 -23.26
N PHE A 145 56.04 2.85 -23.56
CA PHE A 145 55.77 2.30 -24.88
C PHE A 145 55.48 3.37 -25.94
N TYR A 146 54.66 4.39 -25.67
CA TYR A 146 54.14 5.29 -26.71
C TYR A 146 54.90 6.60 -26.88
N VAL A 147 55.49 7.16 -25.83
CA VAL A 147 56.13 8.49 -25.89
C VAL A 147 57.32 8.49 -26.85
N GLY A 148 57.41 9.54 -27.67
CA GLY A 148 58.46 9.71 -28.69
C GLY A 148 58.21 8.96 -30.01
N LYS A 149 57.12 8.19 -30.14
CA LYS A 149 56.68 7.64 -31.43
C LYS A 149 55.94 8.69 -32.26
N THR A 150 55.75 8.40 -33.55
CA THR A 150 54.90 9.25 -34.40
C THR A 150 53.43 9.12 -34.00
N ILE A 151 52.69 10.21 -34.05
CA ILE A 151 51.25 10.22 -33.76
C ILE A 151 50.51 9.15 -34.58
N ALA A 152 50.79 9.08 -35.89
CA ALA A 152 50.10 8.17 -36.78
C ALA A 152 50.25 6.68 -36.41
N SER A 153 51.49 6.25 -36.10
CA SER A 153 51.74 4.87 -35.66
C SER A 153 51.14 4.56 -34.29
N THR A 154 51.07 5.56 -33.42
CA THR A 154 50.53 5.41 -32.06
C THR A 154 49.01 5.26 -32.11
N LEU A 155 48.30 6.12 -32.84
CA LEU A 155 46.85 6.01 -33.00
C LEU A 155 46.44 4.65 -33.57
N SER A 156 47.21 4.11 -34.54
CA SER A 156 46.95 2.78 -35.09
C SER A 156 47.18 1.66 -34.07
N ALA A 157 48.27 1.72 -33.31
CA ALA A 157 48.56 0.73 -32.28
C ALA A 157 47.57 0.80 -31.10
N PHE A 158 47.16 2.00 -30.72
CA PHE A 158 46.24 2.26 -29.64
C PHE A 158 44.81 1.82 -30.00
N ALA A 159 44.28 2.22 -31.16
CA ALA A 159 42.93 1.82 -31.60
C ALA A 159 42.77 0.31 -31.84
N GLN A 160 43.87 -0.38 -32.12
CA GLN A 160 43.93 -1.82 -32.40
C GLN A 160 44.57 -2.62 -31.25
N SER A 161 44.75 -2.00 -30.09
CA SER A 161 45.22 -2.69 -28.89
C SER A 161 44.19 -3.72 -28.43
N SER A 162 44.63 -4.76 -27.71
CA SER A 162 43.71 -5.76 -27.17
C SER A 162 42.70 -5.15 -26.18
N GLU A 163 43.11 -4.13 -25.41
CA GLU A 163 42.23 -3.40 -24.50
C GLU A 163 41.13 -2.67 -25.29
N THR A 164 41.50 -1.86 -26.29
CA THR A 164 40.53 -1.13 -27.11
C THR A 164 39.60 -2.05 -27.90
N ILE A 165 40.10 -3.17 -28.41
CA ILE A 165 39.26 -4.14 -29.14
C ILE A 165 38.24 -4.79 -28.20
N ASN A 166 38.66 -5.18 -26.98
CA ASN A 166 37.78 -5.87 -26.03
C ASN A 166 36.74 -4.92 -25.43
N ASP A 167 37.16 -3.72 -25.01
CA ASP A 167 36.31 -2.80 -24.27
C ASP A 167 35.29 -2.12 -25.20
N PHE A 168 35.69 -1.75 -26.41
CA PHE A 168 34.81 -1.08 -27.37
C PHE A 168 34.11 -2.04 -28.34
N GLY A 169 34.53 -3.31 -28.41
CA GLY A 169 33.91 -4.31 -29.29
C GLY A 169 32.37 -4.38 -29.14
N PRO A 170 31.83 -4.50 -27.92
CA PRO A 170 30.40 -4.48 -27.67
C PRO A 170 29.70 -3.19 -28.14
N TYR A 171 30.33 -2.04 -27.91
CA TYR A 171 29.79 -0.74 -28.34
C TYR A 171 29.79 -0.60 -29.86
N VAL A 172 30.85 -1.05 -30.55
CA VAL A 172 30.90 -1.09 -32.02
C VAL A 172 29.80 -2.00 -32.58
N ASN A 173 29.58 -3.16 -31.95
CA ASN A 173 28.52 -4.07 -32.36
C ASN A 173 27.14 -3.43 -32.23
N LEU A 174 26.87 -2.76 -31.11
CA LEU A 174 25.63 -2.03 -30.90
C LEU A 174 25.45 -0.90 -31.93
N PHE A 175 26.51 -0.12 -32.18
CA PHE A 175 26.53 0.93 -33.20
C PHE A 175 26.13 0.39 -34.59
N LEU A 176 26.73 -0.72 -35.02
CA LEU A 176 26.41 -1.33 -36.31
C LEU A 176 25.00 -1.94 -36.33
N ASN A 177 24.51 -2.45 -35.20
CA ASN A 177 23.14 -2.97 -35.08
C ASN A 177 22.09 -1.87 -35.24
N LYS A 178 22.28 -0.75 -34.53
CA LYS A 178 21.44 0.44 -34.66
C LYS A 178 21.53 1.03 -36.08
N ALA A 179 22.71 1.00 -36.70
CA ALA A 179 22.89 1.45 -38.08
C ALA A 179 22.10 0.57 -39.05
N ALA A 180 22.14 -0.76 -38.88
CA ALA A 180 21.34 -1.71 -39.67
C ALA A 180 19.83 -1.46 -39.55
N ASN A 181 19.38 -1.04 -38.36
CA ASN A 181 17.99 -0.72 -38.08
C ASN A 181 17.59 0.74 -38.44
N GLY A 182 18.54 1.55 -38.93
CA GLY A 182 18.28 2.94 -39.34
C GLY A 182 18.12 3.93 -38.18
N ASN A 183 18.51 3.56 -36.96
CA ASN A 183 18.31 4.34 -35.74
C ASN A 183 19.60 4.95 -35.19
N GLN A 184 20.73 4.80 -35.89
CA GLN A 184 22.02 5.24 -35.37
C GLN A 184 22.20 6.76 -35.42
N ASP A 185 22.69 7.34 -34.32
CA ASP A 185 23.26 8.68 -34.28
C ASP A 185 24.74 8.65 -34.71
N TYR A 186 25.10 9.51 -35.68
CA TYR A 186 26.46 9.60 -36.22
C TYR A 186 27.24 10.82 -35.69
N GLU A 187 26.70 11.55 -34.70
CA GLU A 187 27.27 12.81 -34.23
C GLU A 187 27.90 12.74 -32.82
N GLN A 188 27.67 11.66 -32.06
CA GLN A 188 28.04 11.54 -30.64
C GLN A 188 29.16 10.52 -30.34
N SER A 189 29.52 10.39 -29.07
CA SER A 189 30.46 9.38 -28.55
C SER A 189 29.95 7.97 -28.80
N LEU A 190 30.83 7.03 -29.14
CA LEU A 190 30.48 5.60 -29.17
C LEU A 190 30.06 5.08 -27.79
N LEU A 191 30.45 5.76 -26.71
CA LEU A 191 30.10 5.42 -25.33
C LEU A 191 28.71 5.91 -24.90
N ASP A 192 28.06 6.78 -25.69
CA ASP A 192 26.65 7.16 -25.52
C ASP A 192 25.80 6.09 -26.21
N ALA A 193 25.72 4.93 -25.56
CA ALA A 193 25.15 3.72 -26.14
C ALA A 193 23.63 3.77 -26.20
N ASN A 194 22.96 4.67 -25.46
CA ASN A 194 21.51 4.84 -25.51
C ASN A 194 21.07 6.05 -26.38
N ASP A 195 22.02 6.80 -26.95
CA ASP A 195 21.84 8.03 -27.75
C ASP A 195 21.08 9.14 -27.00
N ASP A 196 21.26 9.28 -25.67
CA ASP A 196 20.61 10.30 -24.84
C ASP A 196 21.43 11.60 -24.69
N GLY A 197 22.64 11.62 -25.23
CA GLY A 197 23.58 12.74 -25.18
C GLY A 197 24.43 12.78 -23.91
N GLN A 198 24.37 11.75 -23.05
CA GLN A 198 25.17 11.63 -21.84
C GLN A 198 25.87 10.26 -21.81
N VAL A 199 27.08 10.21 -21.25
CA VAL A 199 27.81 8.95 -21.02
C VAL A 199 27.72 8.62 -19.53
N ASN A 200 26.93 7.61 -19.18
CA ASN A 200 26.61 7.19 -17.81
C ASN A 200 26.39 5.65 -17.70
N GLN A 201 25.97 5.16 -16.53
CA GLN A 201 25.78 3.72 -16.29
C GLN A 201 24.66 3.11 -17.17
N ALA A 202 23.64 3.89 -17.57
CA ALA A 202 22.60 3.41 -18.45
C ALA A 202 23.12 3.05 -19.85
N ASP A 203 24.25 3.63 -20.27
CA ASP A 203 24.93 3.24 -21.51
C ASP A 203 25.61 1.88 -21.40
N VAL A 204 26.28 1.65 -20.27
CA VAL A 204 26.86 0.35 -19.93
C VAL A 204 25.75 -0.71 -19.91
N ASP A 205 24.58 -0.37 -19.34
CA ASP A 205 23.42 -1.25 -19.30
C ASP A 205 22.79 -1.46 -20.69
N ALA A 206 22.79 -0.43 -21.54
CA ALA A 206 22.31 -0.50 -22.93
C ALA A 206 23.19 -1.41 -23.80
N VAL A 207 24.51 -1.41 -23.58
CA VAL A 207 25.44 -2.36 -24.22
C VAL A 207 25.28 -3.77 -23.63
N GLY A 208 25.05 -3.88 -22.33
CA GLY A 208 24.77 -5.15 -21.64
C GLY A 208 23.52 -5.88 -22.15
N GLY A 209 22.59 -5.16 -22.79
CA GLY A 209 21.38 -5.73 -23.39
C GLY A 209 21.54 -6.34 -24.80
N GLY A 210 22.67 -6.17 -25.47
CA GLY A 210 22.81 -6.42 -26.92
C GLY A 210 23.61 -7.64 -27.37
N THR A 211 24.38 -8.30 -26.51
CA THR A 211 25.11 -9.53 -26.87
C THR A 211 25.11 -10.54 -25.73
N THR A 212 24.00 -11.25 -25.53
CA THR A 212 24.11 -12.59 -24.92
C THR A 212 24.55 -13.52 -26.05
N THR A 213 25.74 -14.13 -25.90
CA THR A 213 25.80 -15.53 -26.33
C THR A 213 24.64 -16.20 -25.62
N PRO A 214 23.64 -16.79 -26.31
CA PRO A 214 22.46 -17.31 -25.61
C PRO A 214 22.93 -18.27 -24.52
N GLY A 215 22.65 -17.93 -23.27
CA GLY A 215 22.92 -18.82 -22.16
C GLY A 215 22.12 -20.11 -22.30
N GLY A 216 22.72 -21.22 -21.87
CA GLY A 216 22.10 -22.53 -21.85
C GLY A 216 21.09 -22.65 -20.72
N GLN A 217 19.98 -23.33 -20.97
CA GLN A 217 19.10 -23.82 -19.92
C GLN A 217 19.37 -25.30 -19.68
N ILE A 218 19.87 -25.63 -18.49
CA ILE A 218 20.32 -26.97 -18.10
C ILE A 218 19.39 -27.48 -17.00
N THR A 219 18.98 -28.75 -17.07
CA THR A 219 18.18 -29.40 -16.03
C THR A 219 18.96 -30.59 -15.49
N LEU A 220 19.23 -30.56 -14.18
CA LEU A 220 19.97 -31.62 -13.51
C LEU A 220 19.17 -32.92 -13.49
N THR A 221 19.87 -34.04 -13.46
CA THR A 221 19.30 -35.39 -13.44
C THR A 221 19.46 -36.04 -12.07
N ALA A 222 18.86 -37.22 -11.88
CA ALA A 222 19.06 -37.98 -10.64
C ALA A 222 20.44 -38.66 -10.54
N ASN A 223 21.29 -38.54 -11.58
CA ASN A 223 22.65 -39.05 -11.57
C ASN A 223 23.62 -37.95 -11.15
N ALA A 224 24.89 -38.31 -10.92
CA ALA A 224 25.94 -37.31 -10.77
C ALA A 224 26.15 -36.57 -12.09
N ASP A 225 25.88 -35.27 -12.09
CA ASP A 225 26.05 -34.38 -13.22
C ASP A 225 27.41 -33.64 -13.14
N GLY A 226 28.03 -33.32 -14.28
CA GLY A 226 29.35 -32.68 -14.29
C GLY A 226 29.76 -32.09 -15.64
N PRO A 227 30.65 -31.07 -15.65
CA PRO A 227 31.02 -30.37 -16.87
C PRO A 227 31.87 -31.25 -17.79
N GLY A 228 31.51 -31.26 -19.08
CA GLY A 228 32.19 -32.07 -20.09
C GLY A 228 31.85 -33.56 -20.02
N ALA A 229 30.72 -33.92 -19.40
CA ALA A 229 30.27 -35.29 -19.36
C ALA A 229 29.97 -35.82 -20.79
N THR A 230 30.44 -37.04 -21.07
CA THR A 230 30.27 -37.65 -22.40
C THR A 230 28.82 -37.92 -22.80
N ALA A 231 27.90 -37.99 -21.83
CA ALA A 231 26.48 -38.11 -22.06
C ALA A 231 25.85 -36.70 -21.94
N PRO A 232 25.23 -36.16 -23.01
CA PRO A 232 24.69 -34.80 -23.00
C PRO A 232 23.64 -34.54 -21.91
N ALA A 233 23.00 -35.60 -21.40
CA ALA A 233 21.97 -35.48 -20.38
C ALA A 233 22.51 -35.16 -18.98
N VAL A 234 23.80 -35.34 -18.72
CA VAL A 234 24.43 -35.09 -17.40
C VAL A 234 25.57 -34.06 -17.49
N ASP A 235 25.66 -33.35 -18.62
CA ASP A 235 26.65 -32.31 -18.86
C ASP A 235 26.15 -30.96 -18.33
N THR A 236 26.91 -30.36 -17.41
CA THR A 236 26.59 -29.10 -16.74
C THR A 236 27.46 -27.93 -17.20
N ASN A 237 28.20 -28.11 -18.28
CA ASN A 237 29.13 -27.10 -18.79
C ASN A 237 28.38 -25.84 -19.27
N GLY A 238 28.61 -24.71 -18.61
CA GLY A 238 28.04 -23.42 -18.98
C GLY A 238 28.58 -22.85 -20.29
N THR A 239 28.03 -21.71 -20.71
CA THR A 239 28.42 -20.94 -21.89
C THR A 239 29.18 -19.68 -21.47
N ALA A 240 29.32 -18.68 -22.35
CA ALA A 240 29.90 -17.38 -21.98
C ALA A 240 28.81 -16.32 -21.73
N GLY A 241 27.53 -16.73 -21.72
CA GLY A 241 26.40 -15.87 -21.39
C GLY A 241 25.52 -16.52 -20.31
N ASN A 242 24.52 -15.78 -19.83
CA ASN A 242 23.74 -16.09 -18.63
C ASN A 242 22.99 -17.44 -18.68
N ASP A 243 23.57 -18.47 -18.09
CA ASP A 243 23.02 -19.82 -18.03
C ASP A 243 22.02 -20.00 -16.88
N VAL A 244 21.08 -20.93 -17.04
CA VAL A 244 20.08 -21.29 -16.03
C VAL A 244 20.08 -22.79 -15.77
N TYR A 245 20.49 -23.16 -14.56
CA TYR A 245 20.45 -24.52 -14.04
C TYR A 245 19.16 -24.74 -13.26
N ASN A 246 18.47 -25.84 -13.50
CA ASN A 246 17.23 -26.20 -12.81
C ASN A 246 17.37 -27.56 -12.13
N ALA A 247 17.02 -27.61 -10.84
CA ALA A 247 17.09 -28.84 -10.06
C ALA A 247 15.89 -29.01 -9.13
N VAL A 248 15.65 -30.25 -8.72
CA VAL A 248 14.60 -30.65 -7.80
C VAL A 248 15.22 -31.32 -6.58
N SER A 249 14.73 -30.99 -5.39
CA SER A 249 14.98 -31.75 -4.16
C SER A 249 13.68 -32.39 -3.70
N ASP A 250 13.66 -33.72 -3.73
CA ASP A 250 12.53 -34.55 -3.34
C ASP A 250 13.09 -35.83 -2.73
N ALA A 251 13.65 -35.69 -1.52
CA ALA A 251 14.41 -36.76 -0.88
C ALA A 251 13.49 -37.87 -0.35
N ALA A 252 12.27 -37.52 0.04
CA ALA A 252 11.26 -38.48 0.48
C ALA A 252 10.52 -39.14 -0.70
N GLY A 253 10.25 -38.41 -1.78
CA GLY A 253 9.60 -38.93 -3.00
C GLY A 253 10.55 -39.60 -3.99
N GLY A 254 11.87 -39.43 -3.82
CA GLY A 254 12.90 -40.14 -4.59
C GLY A 254 13.20 -39.56 -5.97
N THR A 255 12.81 -38.30 -6.24
CA THR A 255 13.05 -37.61 -7.53
C THR A 255 14.08 -36.49 -7.44
N THR A 256 14.94 -36.53 -6.42
CA THR A 256 16.02 -35.55 -6.22
C THR A 256 17.01 -35.54 -7.38
N THR A 257 17.29 -34.36 -7.91
CA THR A 257 18.28 -34.12 -8.98
C THR A 257 19.45 -33.23 -8.58
N LEU A 258 19.35 -32.47 -7.47
CA LEU A 258 20.53 -31.83 -6.89
C LEU A 258 21.07 -32.66 -5.72
N THR A 259 22.30 -33.13 -5.86
CA THR A 259 22.98 -34.02 -4.93
C THR A 259 24.39 -33.49 -4.63
N THR A 260 25.02 -34.04 -3.59
CA THR A 260 26.42 -33.74 -3.25
C THR A 260 27.43 -34.22 -4.31
N ALA A 261 27.02 -35.08 -5.25
CA ALA A 261 27.91 -35.59 -6.29
C ALA A 261 28.00 -34.66 -7.51
N ASP A 262 27.14 -33.64 -7.60
CA ASP A 262 27.05 -32.80 -8.78
C ASP A 262 28.14 -31.73 -8.81
N ILE A 263 28.64 -31.48 -10.02
CA ILE A 263 29.62 -30.45 -10.33
C ILE A 263 28.99 -29.50 -11.35
N ILE A 264 28.99 -28.20 -11.09
CA ILE A 264 28.44 -27.16 -11.99
C ILE A 264 29.50 -26.09 -12.21
N ASP A 265 29.64 -25.63 -13.46
CA ASP A 265 30.51 -24.51 -13.82
C ASP A 265 29.79 -23.63 -14.85
N GLY A 266 29.29 -22.47 -14.44
CA GLY A 266 28.57 -21.52 -15.32
C GLY A 266 29.48 -20.77 -16.28
N LYS A 267 30.78 -20.73 -15.97
CA LYS A 267 31.84 -20.03 -16.71
C LYS A 267 31.67 -18.50 -16.74
N GLY A 268 30.95 -17.93 -17.70
CA GLY A 268 30.92 -16.49 -17.93
C GLY A 268 29.50 -16.01 -18.20
N GLY A 269 29.20 -14.78 -17.78
CA GLY A 269 27.82 -14.28 -17.70
C GLY A 269 27.40 -14.13 -16.24
N THR A 270 26.10 -13.95 -16.01
CA THR A 270 25.47 -14.04 -14.69
C THR A 270 24.59 -15.27 -14.68
N ASP A 271 25.07 -16.32 -14.03
CA ASP A 271 24.48 -17.65 -14.08
C ASP A 271 23.58 -17.91 -12.86
N THR A 272 22.51 -18.66 -13.08
CA THR A 272 21.46 -18.89 -12.09
C THR A 272 21.23 -20.37 -11.82
N LEU A 273 21.20 -20.78 -10.55
CA LEU A 273 20.69 -22.09 -10.12
C LEU A 273 19.32 -21.96 -9.46
N ASN A 274 18.31 -22.58 -10.05
CA ASN A 274 16.97 -22.73 -9.48
C ASN A 274 16.80 -24.11 -8.85
N VAL A 275 16.42 -24.16 -7.57
CA VAL A 275 16.15 -25.37 -6.82
C VAL A 275 14.69 -25.37 -6.37
N ARG A 276 13.92 -26.37 -6.79
CA ARG A 276 12.56 -26.62 -6.31
C ARG A 276 12.57 -27.76 -5.29
N VAL A 277 12.24 -27.46 -4.04
CA VAL A 277 12.09 -28.44 -2.97
C VAL A 277 10.63 -28.85 -2.85
N VAL A 278 10.35 -30.15 -2.94
CA VAL A 278 8.99 -30.71 -2.92
C VAL A 278 8.70 -31.42 -1.60
N ASP A 279 9.53 -32.38 -1.21
CA ASP A 279 9.37 -33.15 0.04
C ASP A 279 10.75 -33.57 0.59
N ASN A 280 11.10 -33.11 1.79
CA ASN A 280 12.38 -33.45 2.41
C ASN A 280 12.28 -34.73 3.23
N ALA A 281 13.43 -35.41 3.42
CA ALA A 281 13.51 -36.51 4.37
C ALA A 281 13.19 -36.02 5.80
N GLY A 282 12.61 -36.91 6.61
CA GLY A 282 12.26 -36.61 8.00
C GLY A 282 13.46 -36.13 8.81
N GLY A 283 13.38 -34.91 9.36
CA GLY A 283 14.49 -34.26 10.06
C GLY A 283 15.39 -33.41 9.17
N GLY A 284 15.04 -33.26 7.89
CA GLY A 284 15.68 -32.37 6.92
C GLY A 284 16.65 -33.05 5.96
N THR A 285 16.98 -32.33 4.88
CA THR A 285 17.91 -32.75 3.83
C THR A 285 19.00 -31.69 3.66
N SER A 286 20.26 -32.11 3.50
CA SER A 286 21.39 -31.23 3.25
C SER A 286 22.19 -31.73 2.05
N VAL A 287 22.48 -30.84 1.11
CA VAL A 287 23.29 -31.14 -0.09
C VAL A 287 24.48 -30.19 -0.18
N ALA A 288 25.60 -30.68 -0.70
CA ALA A 288 26.86 -29.93 -0.81
C ALA A 288 27.52 -30.16 -2.19
N PRO A 289 26.91 -29.67 -3.29
CA PRO A 289 27.48 -29.80 -4.63
C PRO A 289 28.76 -28.96 -4.79
N GLN A 290 29.55 -29.25 -5.82
CA GLN A 290 30.68 -28.41 -6.22
C GLN A 290 30.22 -27.43 -7.30
N ILE A 291 30.23 -26.13 -7.04
CA ILE A 291 29.70 -25.14 -7.98
C ILE A 291 30.70 -23.98 -8.11
N SER A 292 31.05 -23.62 -9.34
CA SER A 292 31.85 -22.44 -9.67
C SER A 292 31.15 -21.55 -10.67
N ASN A 293 31.42 -20.24 -10.61
CA ASN A 293 30.91 -19.25 -11.57
C ASN A 293 29.38 -19.35 -11.72
N VAL A 294 28.69 -19.41 -10.59
CA VAL A 294 27.23 -19.27 -10.54
C VAL A 294 26.95 -18.21 -9.50
N GLU A 295 26.33 -17.12 -9.93
CA GLU A 295 26.20 -15.91 -9.13
C GLU A 295 24.90 -15.88 -8.34
N VAL A 296 23.81 -16.46 -8.90
CA VAL A 296 22.45 -16.35 -8.34
C VAL A 296 21.88 -17.71 -7.98
N PHE A 297 21.48 -17.90 -6.73
CA PHE A 297 20.85 -19.13 -6.25
C PHE A 297 19.41 -18.87 -5.82
N ASN A 298 18.44 -19.51 -6.46
CA ASN A 298 17.02 -19.39 -6.14
C ASN A 298 16.48 -20.70 -5.58
N ILE A 299 15.89 -20.66 -4.39
CA ILE A 299 15.35 -21.84 -3.72
C ILE A 299 13.87 -21.65 -3.44
N THR A 300 13.02 -22.45 -4.09
CA THR A 300 11.59 -22.51 -3.82
C THR A 300 11.26 -23.75 -3.00
N ASN A 301 10.92 -23.54 -1.73
CA ASN A 301 10.61 -24.63 -0.81
C ASN A 301 9.12 -24.79 -0.53
N LEU A 302 8.57 -25.92 -0.96
CA LEU A 302 7.15 -26.24 -0.82
C LEU A 302 6.87 -27.24 0.32
N ASP A 303 7.90 -27.76 0.99
CA ASP A 303 7.72 -28.69 2.11
C ASP A 303 7.38 -27.91 3.38
N THR A 304 6.13 -28.03 3.84
CA THR A 304 5.62 -27.38 5.04
C THR A 304 5.57 -28.31 6.25
N THR A 305 6.20 -29.49 6.16
CA THR A 305 6.20 -30.47 7.24
C THR A 305 7.04 -29.97 8.41
N ALA A 306 6.47 -29.94 9.61
CA ALA A 306 7.15 -29.44 10.79
C ALA A 306 8.47 -30.20 11.06
N ALA A 307 9.52 -29.45 11.43
CA ALA A 307 10.89 -29.94 11.66
C ALA A 307 11.67 -30.42 10.43
N ASN A 308 11.04 -30.54 9.26
CA ASN A 308 11.78 -30.71 8.01
C ASN A 308 12.45 -29.40 7.60
N PHE A 309 13.61 -29.50 6.97
CA PHE A 309 14.30 -28.39 6.35
C PHE A 309 15.01 -28.84 5.08
N TYR A 310 15.30 -27.89 4.20
CA TYR A 310 16.23 -28.08 3.10
C TYR A 310 17.45 -27.19 3.30
N ALA A 311 18.66 -27.75 3.17
CA ALA A 311 19.91 -27.04 3.30
C ALA A 311 20.78 -27.19 2.06
N LEU A 312 21.18 -26.06 1.45
CA LEU A 312 22.22 -26.00 0.44
C LEU A 312 23.51 -25.49 1.09
N ASN A 313 24.58 -26.27 0.98
CA ASN A 313 25.88 -25.96 1.58
C ASN A 313 26.83 -25.34 0.55
N PHE A 314 27.24 -24.11 0.82
CA PHE A 314 28.11 -23.27 0.00
C PHE A 314 29.59 -23.43 0.33
N GLY A 315 29.96 -24.36 1.21
CA GLY A 315 31.35 -24.60 1.61
C GLY A 315 32.28 -25.00 0.45
N THR A 316 31.73 -25.52 -0.65
CA THR A 316 32.42 -25.87 -1.89
C THR A 316 31.97 -25.03 -3.09
N ILE A 317 31.17 -23.99 -2.85
CA ILE A 317 30.68 -23.07 -3.88
C ILE A 317 31.63 -21.87 -3.93
N THR A 318 31.88 -21.37 -5.14
CA THR A 318 32.70 -20.18 -5.39
C THR A 318 32.05 -19.28 -6.43
N GLY A 319 32.10 -17.96 -6.23
CA GLY A 319 31.54 -16.96 -7.14
C GLY A 319 30.11 -16.54 -6.78
N GLU A 320 29.54 -17.04 -5.68
CA GLU A 320 28.19 -16.71 -5.27
C GLU A 320 28.02 -15.21 -4.93
N GLN A 321 27.07 -14.55 -5.57
CA GLN A 321 26.76 -13.13 -5.32
C GLN A 321 25.43 -12.97 -4.59
N GLN A 322 24.46 -13.85 -4.85
CA GLN A 322 23.12 -13.78 -4.27
C GLN A 322 22.53 -15.16 -3.96
N VAL A 323 21.82 -15.27 -2.84
CA VAL A 323 21.05 -16.47 -2.47
C VAL A 323 19.65 -16.09 -1.99
N TRP A 324 18.64 -16.63 -2.65
CA TRP A 324 17.25 -16.26 -2.51
C TRP A 324 16.37 -17.43 -2.06
N SER A 325 15.48 -17.15 -1.12
CA SER A 325 14.26 -17.93 -0.95
C SER A 325 13.17 -17.31 -1.82
N VAL A 326 12.65 -18.09 -2.78
CA VAL A 326 11.72 -17.60 -3.81
C VAL A 326 10.41 -18.35 -3.69
N ASN A 327 9.29 -17.65 -3.46
CA ASN A 327 7.94 -18.21 -3.35
C ASN A 327 7.81 -19.43 -2.43
N SER A 328 8.70 -19.54 -1.43
CA SER A 328 8.69 -20.64 -0.47
C SER A 328 7.44 -20.58 0.40
N ALA A 329 6.79 -21.72 0.60
CA ALA A 329 5.50 -21.84 1.27
C ALA A 329 5.58 -21.47 2.75
N ALA A 330 4.48 -20.97 3.32
CA ALA A 330 4.37 -20.71 4.75
C ALA A 330 4.63 -22.00 5.56
N GLY A 331 5.47 -21.91 6.59
CA GLY A 331 5.89 -23.06 7.40
C GLY A 331 7.05 -23.90 6.83
N SER A 332 7.49 -23.62 5.59
CA SER A 332 8.72 -24.23 5.05
C SER A 332 9.98 -23.68 5.73
N ALA A 333 11.06 -24.47 5.74
CA ALA A 333 12.35 -24.07 6.29
C ALA A 333 13.49 -24.33 5.29
N THR A 334 14.09 -23.26 4.79
CA THR A 334 15.23 -23.27 3.86
C THR A 334 16.48 -22.77 4.57
N ARG A 335 17.64 -23.38 4.30
CA ARG A 335 18.93 -23.04 4.90
C ARG A 335 20.00 -22.88 3.83
N ALA A 336 20.74 -21.78 3.88
CA ALA A 336 21.99 -21.59 3.14
C ALA A 336 23.15 -21.66 4.14
N VAL A 337 24.01 -22.66 3.99
CA VAL A 337 25.09 -22.95 4.96
C VAL A 337 26.43 -22.52 4.38
N ALA A 338 27.27 -21.87 5.19
CA ALA A 338 28.61 -21.43 4.79
C ALA A 338 28.59 -20.55 3.53
N VAL A 339 27.78 -19.50 3.51
CA VAL A 339 27.69 -18.49 2.44
C VAL A 339 28.84 -17.48 2.55
N ASP A 340 29.43 -17.03 1.45
CA ASP A 340 30.45 -15.98 1.50
C ASP A 340 29.94 -14.67 2.13
N ALA A 341 30.79 -14.00 2.92
CA ALA A 341 30.38 -12.83 3.72
C ALA A 341 29.92 -11.61 2.89
N GLY A 342 30.28 -11.55 1.59
CA GLY A 342 29.85 -10.49 0.67
C GLY A 342 28.58 -10.81 -0.12
N THR A 343 28.06 -12.04 -0.02
CA THR A 343 26.87 -12.48 -0.75
C THR A 343 25.61 -11.86 -0.16
N THR A 344 24.69 -11.40 -1.01
CA THR A 344 23.39 -10.89 -0.57
C THR A 344 22.41 -12.04 -0.37
N ALA A 345 21.83 -12.14 0.82
CA ALA A 345 20.69 -13.03 1.04
C ALA A 345 19.40 -12.35 0.61
N GLY A 346 18.39 -13.11 0.17
CA GLY A 346 17.15 -12.51 -0.28
C GLY A 346 15.87 -13.32 -0.07
N LEU A 347 14.74 -12.60 -0.01
CA LEU A 347 13.39 -13.13 0.08
C LEU A 347 12.54 -12.54 -1.07
N ASP A 348 12.09 -13.36 -2.02
CA ASP A 348 11.19 -12.94 -3.10
C ASP A 348 9.88 -13.75 -3.04
N GLY A 349 8.76 -13.13 -2.66
CA GLY A 349 7.48 -13.80 -2.50
C GLY A 349 7.46 -14.91 -1.44
N ALA A 350 8.54 -15.07 -0.67
CA ALA A 350 8.69 -16.14 0.31
C ALA A 350 7.82 -15.89 1.55
N GLN A 351 7.23 -16.96 2.08
CA GLN A 351 6.39 -16.94 3.29
C GLN A 351 6.94 -17.84 4.42
N GLY A 352 7.94 -18.66 4.12
CA GLY A 352 8.58 -19.57 5.08
C GLY A 352 9.72 -18.95 5.87
N THR A 353 10.53 -19.81 6.51
CA THR A 353 11.78 -19.44 7.17
C THR A 353 12.96 -19.63 6.22
N PHE A 354 13.81 -18.62 6.11
CA PHE A 354 15.09 -18.67 5.42
C PHE A 354 16.23 -18.39 6.40
N GLY A 355 17.01 -19.42 6.69
CA GLY A 355 18.16 -19.34 7.56
C GLY A 355 19.47 -19.26 6.78
N VAL A 356 20.35 -18.34 7.16
CA VAL A 356 21.65 -18.16 6.51
C VAL A 356 22.76 -18.24 7.54
N ASN A 357 23.78 -19.03 7.24
CA ASN A 357 25.05 -19.02 7.94
C ASN A 357 26.13 -18.49 6.99
N TYR A 358 26.80 -17.42 7.36
CA TYR A 358 27.92 -16.87 6.59
C TYR A 358 29.26 -17.49 7.04
N LYS A 359 30.26 -17.57 6.15
CA LYS A 359 31.63 -18.00 6.50
C LYS A 359 32.32 -16.94 7.34
N GLY A 360 33.23 -17.32 8.26
CA GLY A 360 34.08 -16.35 8.98
C GLY A 360 33.50 -15.83 10.31
N ASP A 361 32.61 -16.57 10.97
CA ASP A 361 32.02 -16.19 12.28
C ASP A 361 33.07 -15.83 13.35
N THR A 362 34.27 -16.43 13.29
CA THR A 362 35.37 -16.14 14.23
C THR A 362 36.11 -14.84 13.95
N ASP A 363 35.95 -14.27 12.75
CA ASP A 363 36.69 -13.11 12.26
C ASP A 363 35.88 -11.81 12.43
N ARG A 364 34.56 -11.92 12.65
CA ARG A 364 33.62 -10.84 12.98
C ARG A 364 33.68 -10.48 14.47
N THR A 365 34.63 -9.64 14.82
CA THR A 365 34.85 -9.17 16.20
C THR A 365 34.67 -7.66 16.34
N GLY A 366 34.23 -6.99 15.27
CA GLY A 366 33.99 -5.56 15.22
C GLY A 366 32.71 -5.16 15.94
N THR A 367 32.33 -3.90 15.77
CA THR A 367 31.04 -3.36 16.28
C THR A 367 30.15 -2.86 15.15
N SER A 368 30.49 -3.24 13.92
CA SER A 368 29.88 -2.74 12.68
C SER A 368 29.88 -3.82 11.60
N ASP A 369 29.94 -5.08 12.02
CA ASP A 369 29.87 -6.21 11.11
C ASP A 369 28.46 -6.25 10.50
N ALA A 370 28.40 -6.27 9.16
CA ALA A 370 27.18 -6.03 8.41
C ALA A 370 26.83 -7.19 7.48
N PHE A 371 25.54 -7.43 7.28
CA PHE A 371 25.02 -8.32 6.24
C PHE A 371 24.05 -7.57 5.32
N SER A 372 23.93 -8.06 4.09
CA SER A 372 22.97 -7.56 3.11
C SER A 372 21.78 -8.50 2.97
N LEU A 373 20.57 -7.93 3.02
CA LEU A 373 19.31 -8.64 2.85
C LEU A 373 18.45 -7.91 1.82
N ALA A 374 18.07 -8.58 0.75
CA ALA A 374 17.13 -8.05 -0.23
C ALA A 374 15.72 -8.66 -0.05
N VAL A 375 14.67 -7.86 -0.13
CA VAL A 375 13.29 -8.31 0.07
C VAL A 375 12.34 -7.77 -0.99
N LYS A 376 11.44 -8.65 -1.47
CA LYS A 376 10.46 -8.34 -2.50
C LYS A 376 9.19 -9.15 -2.29
N GLY A 377 8.09 -8.48 -1.96
CA GLY A 377 6.80 -9.13 -1.72
C GLY A 377 6.82 -10.27 -0.70
N ALA A 378 7.76 -10.27 0.25
CA ALA A 378 7.94 -11.37 1.19
C ALA A 378 6.92 -11.28 2.34
N GLY A 379 6.38 -12.41 2.76
CA GLY A 379 5.35 -12.47 3.80
C GLY A 379 3.99 -11.93 3.36
N THR A 380 3.07 -11.82 4.30
CA THR A 380 1.70 -11.31 4.10
C THR A 380 1.36 -10.30 5.18
N ALA A 381 0.23 -9.59 5.06
CA ALA A 381 -0.22 -8.68 6.11
C ALA A 381 -0.44 -9.36 7.48
N ALA A 382 -0.82 -10.65 7.49
CA ALA A 382 -1.10 -11.40 8.72
C ALA A 382 0.11 -12.18 9.26
N THR A 383 1.02 -12.60 8.39
CA THR A 383 2.13 -13.50 8.73
C THR A 383 3.41 -13.00 8.08
N ALA A 384 4.41 -12.69 8.92
CA ALA A 384 5.73 -12.29 8.45
C ALA A 384 6.55 -13.49 7.94
N ALA A 385 7.30 -13.30 6.86
CA ALA A 385 8.37 -14.24 6.48
C ALA A 385 9.54 -14.12 7.46
N ASN A 386 10.23 -15.23 7.72
CA ASN A 386 11.28 -15.25 8.73
C ASN A 386 12.67 -15.33 8.10
N PHE A 387 13.48 -14.29 8.27
CA PHE A 387 14.91 -14.33 7.99
C PHE A 387 15.69 -14.54 9.28
N THR A 388 16.58 -15.53 9.29
CA THR A 388 17.38 -15.84 10.49
C THR A 388 18.85 -16.02 10.15
N LEU A 389 19.72 -15.41 10.94
CA LEU A 389 21.16 -15.65 10.91
C LEU A 389 21.49 -16.77 11.90
N ASN A 390 22.27 -17.74 11.47
CA ASN A 390 22.61 -18.91 12.26
C ASN A 390 24.10 -19.20 12.22
N ASN A 391 24.59 -19.82 13.29
CA ASN A 391 25.93 -20.41 13.27
C ASN A 391 25.98 -21.62 12.32
N GLY A 392 27.18 -22.11 12.01
CA GLY A 392 27.37 -23.22 11.05
C GLY A 392 26.67 -24.54 11.42
N THR A 393 26.19 -24.69 12.66
CA THR A 393 25.42 -25.87 13.10
C THR A 393 23.91 -25.67 13.09
N PHE A 394 23.43 -24.44 12.86
CA PHE A 394 22.03 -24.04 12.97
C PHE A 394 21.41 -24.37 14.33
N ALA A 395 22.24 -24.54 15.36
CA ALA A 395 21.83 -24.81 16.74
C ALA A 395 21.58 -23.52 17.53
N ALA A 396 22.15 -22.40 17.06
CA ALA A 396 21.98 -21.09 17.67
C ALA A 396 21.92 -19.99 16.60
N ILE A 397 21.37 -18.83 17.00
CA ILE A 397 21.39 -17.61 16.21
C ILE A 397 22.82 -17.06 16.19
N ASP A 398 23.26 -16.60 15.02
CA ASP A 398 24.51 -15.86 14.89
C ASP A 398 24.33 -14.44 15.43
N ASN A 399 25.17 -14.07 16.39
CA ASN A 399 25.14 -12.79 17.10
C ASN A 399 26.42 -11.97 16.86
N THR A 400 27.09 -12.22 15.73
CA THR A 400 28.31 -11.53 15.30
C THR A 400 28.07 -10.39 14.30
N PHE A 401 26.80 -10.11 13.98
CA PHE A 401 26.42 -9.00 13.10
C PHE A 401 25.69 -7.91 13.88
N GLU A 402 26.17 -6.67 13.77
CA GLU A 402 25.54 -5.50 14.39
C GLU A 402 24.72 -4.66 13.41
N VAL A 403 24.92 -4.83 12.10
CA VAL A 403 24.29 -3.99 11.06
C VAL A 403 23.52 -4.84 10.04
N ALA A 404 22.27 -4.48 9.81
CA ALA A 404 21.43 -5.05 8.76
C ALA A 404 21.25 -4.00 7.65
N ASN A 405 21.76 -4.30 6.45
CA ASN A 405 21.47 -3.51 5.26
C ASN A 405 20.34 -4.18 4.48
N VAL A 406 19.16 -3.61 4.53
CA VAL A 406 17.94 -4.14 3.92
C VAL A 406 17.59 -3.36 2.66
N VAL A 407 17.48 -4.04 1.52
CA VAL A 407 17.04 -3.45 0.25
C VAL A 407 15.65 -4.01 -0.09
N ALA A 408 14.62 -3.16 -0.01
CA ALA A 408 13.25 -3.52 -0.34
C ALA A 408 12.90 -3.11 -1.78
N SER A 409 12.23 -3.98 -2.53
CA SER A 409 11.81 -3.67 -3.89
C SER A 409 10.46 -4.28 -4.27
N GLY A 410 9.77 -3.69 -5.26
CA GLY A 410 8.55 -4.25 -5.81
C GLY A 410 7.38 -4.21 -4.83
N ALA A 411 6.73 -5.34 -4.58
CA ALA A 411 5.58 -5.40 -3.67
C ALA A 411 6.00 -5.29 -2.19
N ALA A 412 5.10 -4.76 -1.36
CA ALA A 412 5.31 -4.61 0.08
C ALA A 412 5.72 -5.93 0.76
N SER A 413 6.69 -5.86 1.67
CA SER A 413 7.20 -7.02 2.42
C SER A 413 6.88 -6.91 3.91
N ASN A 414 6.52 -8.02 4.54
CA ASN A 414 6.38 -8.20 5.98
C ASN A 414 7.32 -9.31 6.45
N ILE A 415 8.37 -8.94 7.18
CA ILE A 415 9.45 -9.84 7.57
C ILE A 415 9.76 -9.77 9.07
N THR A 416 10.43 -10.80 9.57
CA THR A 416 11.15 -10.80 10.85
C THR A 416 12.63 -11.02 10.56
N ILE A 417 13.50 -10.35 11.34
CA ILE A 417 14.96 -10.52 11.27
C ILE A 417 15.44 -11.06 12.61
N ASN A 418 16.01 -12.26 12.58
CA ASN A 418 16.59 -12.94 13.75
C ASN A 418 18.11 -12.90 13.67
N ALA A 419 18.73 -11.91 14.34
CA ALA A 419 20.16 -11.58 14.25
C ALA A 419 20.75 -11.22 15.64
N GLY A 420 20.88 -12.24 16.49
CA GLY A 420 21.36 -12.13 17.88
C GLY A 420 20.32 -11.59 18.87
N THR A 421 20.53 -11.83 20.17
CA THR A 421 19.72 -11.24 21.25
C THR A 421 20.61 -10.59 22.32
N GLY A 422 20.07 -9.60 23.05
CA GLY A 422 20.78 -8.93 24.13
C GLY A 422 21.91 -8.00 23.66
N ALA A 423 23.04 -7.99 24.37
CA ALA A 423 24.14 -7.06 24.15
C ALA A 423 24.90 -7.25 22.81
N ASN A 424 24.73 -8.42 22.19
CA ASN A 424 25.34 -8.81 20.91
C ASN A 424 24.26 -8.95 19.81
N GLY A 425 23.11 -8.28 19.99
CA GLY A 425 22.08 -8.22 18.95
C GLY A 425 22.31 -7.08 17.96
N LEU A 426 21.46 -7.03 16.95
CA LEU A 426 21.42 -5.98 15.95
C LEU A 426 21.41 -4.56 16.57
N ARG A 427 22.33 -3.70 16.15
CA ARG A 427 22.47 -2.31 16.62
C ARG A 427 21.96 -1.29 15.62
N ALA A 428 22.12 -1.56 14.32
CA ALA A 428 21.71 -0.67 13.25
C ALA A 428 20.92 -1.41 12.17
N LEU A 429 19.89 -0.77 11.66
CA LEU A 429 19.13 -1.21 10.50
C LEU A 429 19.07 -0.08 9.48
N ASN A 430 19.62 -0.34 8.29
CA ASN A 430 19.58 0.59 7.17
C ASN A 430 18.63 0.02 6.12
N ALA A 431 17.57 0.75 5.77
CA ALA A 431 16.59 0.35 4.77
C ALA A 431 16.65 1.26 3.54
N SER A 432 16.64 0.66 2.35
CA SER A 432 16.70 1.35 1.06
C SER A 432 15.96 0.62 -0.05
N GLY A 433 15.75 1.27 -1.20
CA GLY A 433 15.17 0.66 -2.41
C GLY A 433 13.80 1.23 -2.80
N ASP A 434 13.27 0.81 -3.95
CA ASP A 434 12.00 1.29 -4.52
C ASP A 434 10.87 0.27 -4.29
N VAL A 435 9.97 0.57 -3.35
CA VAL A 435 8.95 -0.35 -2.86
C VAL A 435 7.54 0.25 -2.86
N ALA A 436 6.57 -0.56 -3.27
CA ALA A 436 5.15 -0.20 -3.27
C ALA A 436 4.53 -0.32 -1.88
N ALA A 437 3.62 0.61 -1.54
CA ALA A 437 2.86 0.55 -0.29
C ALA A 437 1.86 -0.60 -0.25
N ASN A 438 1.66 -1.16 0.95
CA ASN A 438 0.48 -1.94 1.30
C ASN A 438 -0.72 -1.01 1.58
N ALA A 439 -1.87 -1.60 1.92
CA ALA A 439 -3.10 -0.85 2.23
C ALA A 439 -2.97 0.12 3.42
N ALA A 440 -1.97 -0.05 4.28
CA ALA A 440 -1.67 0.83 5.41
C ALA A 440 -0.60 1.88 5.11
N GLY A 441 -0.08 1.95 3.87
CA GLY A 441 0.93 2.93 3.45
C GLY A 441 2.39 2.46 3.56
N TYR A 442 2.66 1.23 4.03
CA TYR A 442 4.02 0.77 4.30
C TYR A 442 4.52 -0.20 3.21
N GLY A 443 5.77 -0.03 2.77
CA GLY A 443 6.46 -0.92 1.84
C GLY A 443 7.30 -1.99 2.53
N LEU A 444 7.89 -1.68 3.70
CA LEU A 444 8.68 -2.61 4.48
C LEU A 444 8.18 -2.67 5.92
N THR A 445 7.59 -3.80 6.31
CA THR A 445 7.23 -4.09 7.70
C THR A 445 8.25 -5.03 8.33
N ILE A 446 8.84 -4.62 9.45
CA ILE A 446 9.77 -5.43 10.24
C ILE A 446 9.14 -5.67 11.62
N ALA A 447 8.62 -6.88 11.80
CA ALA A 447 8.05 -7.32 13.07
C ALA A 447 9.16 -7.69 14.07
N ASP A 448 8.91 -7.42 15.36
CA ASP A 448 9.88 -7.75 16.43
C ASP A 448 9.82 -9.25 16.76
N ALA A 449 10.94 -9.95 16.56
CA ALA A 449 11.15 -11.34 16.95
C ALA A 449 12.20 -11.51 18.06
N GLY A 450 12.51 -10.44 18.81
CA GLY A 450 13.42 -10.45 19.97
C GLY A 450 14.85 -9.97 19.69
N SER A 451 15.15 -9.57 18.46
CA SER A 451 16.48 -9.06 18.06
C SER A 451 16.65 -7.55 18.29
N ALA A 452 15.57 -6.80 18.58
CA ALA A 452 15.61 -5.34 18.66
C ALA A 452 16.09 -4.78 20.02
N THR A 453 16.38 -5.64 21.00
CA THR A 453 16.77 -5.20 22.37
C THR A 453 17.96 -4.23 22.43
N SER A 454 18.93 -4.39 21.53
CA SER A 454 20.13 -3.55 21.37
C SER A 454 20.06 -2.58 20.19
N LEU A 455 18.95 -2.59 19.42
CA LEU A 455 18.76 -1.74 18.26
C LEU A 455 18.79 -0.28 18.71
N ALA A 456 19.70 0.49 18.12
CA ALA A 456 19.97 1.87 18.46
C ALA A 456 19.82 2.80 17.25
N THR A 457 19.89 2.28 16.02
CA THR A 457 19.74 3.11 14.82
C THR A 457 18.85 2.43 13.81
N VAL A 458 17.91 3.18 13.26
CA VAL A 458 17.12 2.81 12.10
C VAL A 458 17.19 3.97 11.12
N ASP A 459 17.76 3.74 9.94
CA ASP A 459 17.79 4.71 8.86
C ASP A 459 17.04 4.14 7.66
N ALA A 460 15.84 4.64 7.42
CA ALA A 460 14.98 4.29 6.30
C ALA A 460 14.96 5.38 5.22
N SER A 461 15.84 6.38 5.31
CA SER A 461 15.84 7.52 4.37
C SER A 461 16.26 7.15 2.94
N GLY A 462 16.76 5.93 2.71
CA GLY A 462 17.02 5.39 1.38
C GLY A 462 15.81 4.70 0.74
N LEU A 463 14.67 4.58 1.43
CA LEU A 463 13.44 4.03 0.85
C LEU A 463 12.79 5.05 -0.08
N THR A 464 12.40 4.57 -1.25
CA THR A 464 11.75 5.31 -2.33
C THR A 464 10.52 4.53 -2.80
N GLY A 465 9.72 5.13 -3.68
CA GLY A 465 8.46 4.55 -4.14
C GLY A 465 7.27 5.09 -3.37
N THR A 466 6.26 4.26 -3.11
CA THR A 466 5.02 4.68 -2.45
C THR A 466 4.91 4.21 -1.00
N GLY A 467 5.76 3.29 -0.55
CA GLY A 467 5.66 2.68 0.78
C GLY A 467 6.85 2.92 1.70
N GLY A 468 6.60 3.37 2.93
CA GLY A 468 7.62 3.61 3.95
C GLY A 468 7.95 2.36 4.80
N ILE A 469 8.63 2.57 5.92
CA ILE A 469 8.96 1.54 6.91
C ILE A 469 7.91 1.48 8.03
N ASN A 470 7.55 0.27 8.46
CA ASN A 470 6.87 0.01 9.73
C ASN A 470 7.71 -0.93 10.57
N ILE A 471 8.40 -0.40 11.58
CA ILE A 471 9.32 -1.17 12.42
C ILE A 471 8.84 -1.21 13.87
N ASN A 472 8.81 -2.42 14.44
CA ASN A 472 8.61 -2.60 15.87
C ASN A 472 9.95 -2.70 16.61
N ALA A 473 10.32 -1.65 17.34
CA ALA A 473 11.52 -1.59 18.19
C ALA A 473 11.14 -1.41 19.67
N ALA A 474 9.95 -1.86 20.09
CA ALA A 474 9.44 -1.68 21.45
C ALA A 474 10.27 -2.40 22.52
N THR A 475 11.06 -3.41 22.15
CA THR A 475 11.99 -4.11 23.05
C THR A 475 13.35 -3.43 23.19
N SER A 476 13.65 -2.40 22.37
CA SER A 476 14.90 -1.66 22.47
C SER A 476 15.06 -1.01 23.84
N THR A 477 16.28 -1.08 24.37
CA THR A 477 16.69 -0.43 25.62
C THR A 477 17.77 0.64 25.40
N SER A 478 18.02 1.02 24.14
CA SER A 478 19.05 2.00 23.80
C SER A 478 18.73 3.38 24.36
N THR A 479 19.67 3.97 25.10
CA THR A 479 19.58 5.36 25.58
C THR A 479 19.98 6.38 24.53
N ALA A 480 20.40 5.95 23.34
CA ALA A 480 20.80 6.78 22.22
C ALA A 480 20.11 6.33 20.92
N PHE A 481 18.82 6.01 21.01
CA PHE A 481 18.05 5.53 19.86
C PHE A 481 17.87 6.63 18.81
N SER A 482 18.14 6.31 17.55
CA SER A 482 17.98 7.21 16.41
C SER A 482 17.09 6.55 15.35
N PHE A 483 16.04 7.25 14.92
CA PHE A 483 15.20 6.89 13.79
C PHE A 483 15.24 8.00 12.75
N LYS A 484 15.37 7.62 11.48
CA LYS A 484 15.22 8.51 10.34
C LYS A 484 14.32 7.83 9.30
N GLY A 485 13.16 8.41 9.02
CA GLY A 485 12.23 7.91 8.02
C GLY A 485 12.60 8.31 6.58
N SER A 486 11.74 7.89 5.69
CA SER A 486 11.73 8.07 4.24
C SER A 486 10.99 9.36 3.85
N ALA A 487 10.60 9.47 2.57
CA ALA A 487 9.77 10.59 2.07
C ALA A 487 8.26 10.25 2.01
N VAL A 488 7.87 9.11 2.57
CA VAL A 488 6.49 8.60 2.62
C VAL A 488 6.18 8.09 4.03
N ALA A 489 4.91 7.83 4.32
CA ALA A 489 4.46 7.49 5.67
C ALA A 489 5.25 6.33 6.31
N ASP A 490 5.87 6.63 7.45
CA ASP A 490 6.64 5.70 8.26
C ASP A 490 6.03 5.48 9.64
N ARG A 491 6.39 4.37 10.26
CA ARG A 491 5.98 4.02 11.61
C ARG A 491 7.11 3.37 12.39
N VAL A 492 7.39 3.91 13.57
CA VAL A 492 8.35 3.34 14.52
C VAL A 492 7.69 3.10 15.87
N VAL A 493 7.74 1.86 16.37
CA VAL A 493 7.28 1.52 17.73
C VAL A 493 8.46 1.55 18.69
N LEU A 494 8.39 2.36 19.75
CA LEU A 494 9.42 2.49 20.76
C LEU A 494 8.91 2.20 22.16
N ASN A 495 9.85 1.80 23.03
CA ASN A 495 9.62 1.69 24.46
C ASN A 495 9.47 3.07 25.11
N GLY A 496 8.51 3.26 26.01
CA GLY A 496 8.37 4.50 26.77
C GLY A 496 9.61 4.85 27.62
N GLY A 497 10.37 3.86 28.07
CA GLY A 497 11.66 4.04 28.75
C GLY A 497 12.79 4.53 27.84
N VAL A 498 12.73 4.24 26.53
CA VAL A 498 13.62 4.84 25.53
C VAL A 498 13.27 6.31 25.36
N LEU A 499 11.98 6.64 25.28
CA LEU A 499 11.43 8.00 25.21
C LEU A 499 11.55 8.76 26.54
N ASN A 500 12.77 8.91 27.03
CA ASN A 500 13.09 9.62 28.27
C ASN A 500 13.94 10.86 27.97
N ALA A 501 13.59 12.00 28.56
CA ALA A 501 14.27 13.27 28.32
C ALA A 501 15.78 13.22 28.64
N THR A 502 16.22 12.33 29.54
CA THR A 502 17.65 12.12 29.86
C THR A 502 18.42 11.35 28.79
N ASN A 503 17.73 10.60 27.93
CA ASN A 503 18.34 9.82 26.84
C ASN A 503 18.65 10.74 25.65
N THR A 504 19.64 10.38 24.82
CA THR A 504 19.97 11.08 23.57
C THR A 504 19.21 10.47 22.40
N VAL A 505 17.87 10.48 22.50
CA VAL A 505 17.00 9.99 21.43
C VAL A 505 16.86 11.02 20.31
N SER A 506 16.75 10.55 19.07
CA SER A 506 16.36 11.35 17.92
C SER A 506 15.36 10.54 17.10
N VAL A 507 14.19 11.10 16.83
CA VAL A 507 13.20 10.51 15.93
C VAL A 507 12.92 11.56 14.87
N ASP A 508 13.23 11.25 13.62
CA ASP A 508 12.94 12.08 12.46
C ASP A 508 12.06 11.25 11.52
N GLY A 509 10.80 11.62 11.35
CA GLY A 509 9.89 10.93 10.44
C GLY A 509 10.23 11.15 8.97
N GLY A 510 10.91 12.24 8.63
CA GLY A 510 11.15 12.61 7.24
C GLY A 510 9.99 13.43 6.66
N GLU A 511 9.65 13.14 5.40
CA GLU A 511 8.43 13.69 4.77
C GLU A 511 7.35 12.61 4.80
N GLY A 512 6.08 13.00 4.83
CA GLY A 512 4.97 12.05 4.83
C GLY A 512 4.03 12.31 5.99
N LYS A 513 3.29 11.27 6.39
CA LYS A 513 2.45 11.28 7.58
C LYS A 513 2.97 10.19 8.50
N ASP A 514 3.85 10.56 9.40
CA ASP A 514 4.69 9.64 10.14
C ASP A 514 4.16 9.40 11.55
N THR A 515 4.34 8.16 12.00
CA THR A 515 3.77 7.66 13.25
C THR A 515 4.84 7.24 14.23
N LEU A 516 4.88 7.91 15.38
CA LEU A 516 5.60 7.42 16.56
C LEU A 516 4.64 6.63 17.44
N ALA A 517 4.84 5.32 17.53
CA ALA A 517 4.05 4.45 18.39
C ALA A 517 4.79 4.16 19.71
N VAL A 518 4.08 4.24 20.83
CA VAL A 518 4.59 3.90 22.15
C VAL A 518 4.09 2.51 22.54
N GLY A 519 5.01 1.53 22.56
CA GLY A 519 4.70 0.11 22.70
C GLY A 519 4.64 -0.42 24.15
N THR A 520 4.85 0.43 25.15
CA THR A 520 4.79 0.02 26.57
C THR A 520 3.75 0.81 27.35
N THR A 521 3.41 0.28 28.52
CA THR A 521 2.38 0.78 29.44
C THR A 521 2.78 2.13 30.06
N THR A 522 2.49 3.22 29.36
CA THR A 522 2.64 4.57 29.91
C THR A 522 1.41 5.39 29.57
N ASP A 523 0.56 5.64 30.58
CA ASP A 523 -0.41 6.73 30.51
C ASP A 523 0.35 8.04 30.26
N PHE A 524 -0.10 8.86 29.30
CA PHE A 524 0.59 10.11 28.96
C PHE A 524 0.38 11.21 30.02
N THR A 525 -0.41 10.96 31.05
CA THR A 525 -0.76 11.94 32.11
C THR A 525 -0.01 11.73 33.43
N GLY A 526 0.69 10.61 33.64
CA GLY A 526 1.39 10.29 34.89
C GLY A 526 2.66 11.11 35.14
N THR A 527 3.17 11.11 36.39
CA THR A 527 4.44 11.77 36.77
C THR A 527 5.66 11.21 36.03
N GLY A 528 5.63 9.92 35.67
CA GLY A 528 6.64 9.29 34.82
C GLY A 528 6.56 9.70 33.34
N ALA A 529 5.42 10.26 32.89
CA ALA A 529 5.23 10.65 31.49
C ALA A 529 5.74 12.07 31.17
N ALA A 530 6.12 12.88 32.17
CA ALA A 530 6.65 14.23 31.94
C ALA A 530 7.92 14.22 31.08
N THR A 531 8.76 13.20 31.25
CA THR A 531 9.97 13.00 30.45
C THR A 531 9.65 12.53 29.03
N LEU A 532 8.60 11.73 28.85
CA LEU A 532 8.10 11.31 27.54
C LEU A 532 7.58 12.50 26.75
N ARG A 533 6.68 13.31 27.34
CA ARG A 533 6.12 14.49 26.67
C ARG A 533 7.20 15.49 26.26
N THR A 534 8.16 15.73 27.15
CA THR A 534 9.34 16.56 26.83
C THR A 534 10.14 15.97 25.67
N THR A 535 10.33 14.65 25.65
CA THR A 535 11.08 13.96 24.58
C THR A 535 10.36 14.09 23.24
N VAL A 536 9.06 13.79 23.17
CA VAL A 536 8.28 13.90 21.93
C VAL A 536 8.33 15.33 21.39
N ASN A 537 8.03 16.34 22.22
CA ASN A 537 8.01 17.74 21.78
C ASN A 537 9.37 18.31 21.34
N THR A 538 10.49 17.71 21.77
CA THR A 538 11.83 18.29 21.52
C THR A 538 12.76 17.42 20.68
N LYS A 539 12.44 16.13 20.50
CA LYS A 539 13.30 15.14 19.85
C LYS A 539 12.58 14.28 18.81
N ALA A 540 11.27 14.47 18.60
CA ALA A 540 10.52 13.87 17.50
C ALA A 540 10.19 14.94 16.45
N ALA A 541 11.01 15.03 15.41
CA ALA A 541 10.80 15.91 14.25
C ALA A 541 10.07 15.15 13.14
N GLY A 542 9.24 15.84 12.35
CA GLY A 542 8.51 15.24 11.24
C GLY A 542 7.61 14.08 11.65
N ILE A 543 7.03 14.12 12.87
CA ILE A 543 6.06 13.12 13.32
C ILE A 543 4.71 13.84 13.44
N GLU A 544 3.71 13.34 12.74
CA GLU A 544 2.35 13.91 12.74
C GLU A 544 1.41 13.13 13.67
N VAL A 545 1.67 11.83 13.86
CA VAL A 545 0.80 10.91 14.62
C VAL A 545 1.54 10.34 15.83
N LEU A 546 0.96 10.52 17.02
CA LEU A 546 1.35 9.78 18.22
C LEU A 546 0.39 8.62 18.46
N GLU A 547 0.91 7.39 18.44
CA GLU A 547 0.10 6.19 18.62
C GLU A 547 0.32 5.56 20.00
N ALA A 548 -0.77 5.27 20.70
CA ALA A 548 -0.80 4.40 21.87
C ALA A 548 -1.03 2.95 21.41
N ALA A 549 0.04 2.16 21.36
CA ALA A 549 -0.01 0.77 20.90
C ALA A 549 -0.19 -0.25 22.06
N ALA A 550 -0.23 0.21 23.31
CA ALA A 550 -0.43 -0.63 24.49
C ALA A 550 -1.92 -0.83 24.82
N THR A 551 -2.30 -2.06 25.21
CA THR A 551 -3.69 -2.44 25.53
C THR A 551 -4.22 -1.86 26.85
N ASP A 552 -3.33 -1.32 27.69
CA ASP A 552 -3.66 -0.78 29.01
C ASP A 552 -3.45 0.73 29.09
N PHE A 553 -3.37 1.42 27.95
CA PHE A 553 -3.35 2.87 27.91
C PHE A 553 -4.71 3.45 28.34
N ARG A 554 -4.70 4.39 29.29
CA ARG A 554 -5.93 4.92 29.90
C ARG A 554 -6.10 6.43 29.83
N ALA A 555 -5.03 7.20 29.65
CA ALA A 555 -5.15 8.65 29.74
C ALA A 555 -4.18 9.43 28.85
N LEU A 556 -4.72 10.45 28.18
CA LEU A 556 -4.02 11.43 27.36
C LEU A 556 -4.39 12.86 27.78
N LYS A 557 -3.41 13.76 27.76
CA LYS A 557 -3.63 15.20 27.81
C LYS A 557 -3.05 15.82 26.54
N ALA A 558 -3.90 16.12 25.56
CA ALA A 558 -3.51 16.41 24.19
C ALA A 558 -2.65 17.68 24.10
N ASN A 559 -3.06 18.78 24.72
CA ASN A 559 -2.30 20.03 24.77
C ASN A 559 -0.95 20.00 25.50
N ASP A 560 -0.55 18.86 26.09
CA ASP A 560 0.85 18.70 26.52
C ASP A 560 1.78 18.34 25.34
N PHE A 561 1.25 18.00 24.16
CA PHE A 561 1.99 17.72 22.92
C PHE A 561 1.82 18.88 21.93
N THR A 562 2.82 19.76 21.83
CA THR A 562 2.68 21.02 21.08
C THR A 562 2.94 20.89 19.59
N THR A 563 3.47 19.76 19.15
CA THR A 563 3.83 19.47 17.75
C THR A 563 2.95 18.39 17.13
N ILE A 564 2.11 17.73 17.93
CA ILE A 564 1.27 16.61 17.51
C ILE A 564 -0.19 17.04 17.67
N ASN A 565 -0.97 16.88 16.60
CA ASN A 565 -2.42 17.07 16.65
C ASN A 565 -3.18 15.78 16.30
N GLU A 566 -2.51 14.67 15.97
CA GLU A 566 -3.19 13.41 15.71
C GLU A 566 -2.74 12.32 16.70
N PHE A 567 -3.73 11.71 17.35
CA PHE A 567 -3.51 10.67 18.35
C PHE A 567 -4.24 9.40 17.92
N ALA A 568 -3.52 8.29 17.85
CA ALA A 568 -4.06 7.02 17.40
C ALA A 568 -4.11 5.97 18.54
N PHE A 569 -5.20 5.22 18.60
CA PHE A 569 -5.45 4.15 19.56
C PHE A 569 -5.76 2.86 18.79
N THR A 570 -4.79 1.95 18.75
CA THR A 570 -4.80 0.77 17.87
C THR A 570 -4.94 -0.55 18.62
N ALA A 571 -4.83 -0.52 19.94
CA ALA A 571 -4.97 -1.68 20.80
C ALA A 571 -6.35 -1.71 21.46
N ASN A 572 -6.91 -2.91 21.71
CA ASN A 572 -8.13 -3.04 22.49
C ASN A 572 -7.89 -2.54 23.92
N SER A 573 -8.86 -1.83 24.49
CA SER A 573 -8.80 -1.34 25.87
C SER A 573 -10.10 -1.61 26.62
N THR A 574 -9.99 -1.94 27.90
CA THR A 574 -11.14 -2.12 28.79
C THR A 574 -10.94 -1.31 30.07
N GLY A 575 -11.94 -0.51 30.45
CA GLY A 575 -12.02 0.18 31.73
C GLY A 575 -11.92 -0.79 32.91
N ILE A 576 -11.55 -0.26 34.07
CA ILE A 576 -11.47 -1.06 35.30
C ILE A 576 -12.88 -1.14 35.89
N ASP A 577 -13.36 -2.36 36.14
CA ASP A 577 -14.64 -2.55 36.80
C ASP A 577 -14.66 -1.97 38.22
N GLY A 578 -15.81 -1.46 38.63
CA GLY A 578 -16.02 -0.93 39.97
C GLY A 578 -15.80 -2.01 41.04
N ALA A 579 -14.94 -1.73 42.02
CA ALA A 579 -14.73 -2.63 43.15
C ALA A 579 -16.02 -2.82 44.00
N ALA A 580 -16.08 -3.87 44.83
CA ALA A 580 -17.30 -4.25 45.55
C ALA A 580 -17.94 -3.12 46.39
N ALA A 581 -19.28 -2.99 46.27
CA ALA A 581 -20.24 -2.34 47.18
C ALA A 581 -20.59 -0.83 47.05
N THR A 582 -20.40 -0.19 45.88
CA THR A 582 -21.10 1.06 45.39
C THR A 582 -20.33 1.78 44.28
N ASN A 583 -19.15 1.27 43.88
CA ASN A 583 -18.27 2.00 42.97
C ASN A 583 -18.73 1.95 41.52
N ASP A 584 -18.53 3.10 40.86
CA ASP A 584 -18.64 3.25 39.42
C ASP A 584 -17.49 2.49 38.72
N GLY A 585 -17.75 2.03 37.50
CA GLY A 585 -16.69 1.57 36.61
C GLY A 585 -15.86 2.75 36.14
N ALA A 586 -14.57 2.52 35.91
CA ALA A 586 -13.68 3.54 35.35
C ALA A 586 -13.83 3.62 33.84
N ASP A 587 -13.63 4.80 33.28
CA ASP A 587 -13.56 4.98 31.84
C ASP A 587 -12.38 4.17 31.26
N ALA A 588 -12.54 3.67 30.04
CA ALA A 588 -11.45 2.94 29.40
C ALA A 588 -10.33 3.88 28.97
N LEU A 589 -10.71 5.07 28.46
CA LEU A 589 -9.81 6.09 27.98
C LEU A 589 -10.32 7.50 28.31
N VAL A 590 -9.47 8.30 28.93
CA VAL A 590 -9.74 9.70 29.27
C VAL A 590 -8.81 10.61 28.49
N ILE A 591 -9.37 11.50 27.67
CA ILE A 591 -8.63 12.46 26.85
C ILE A 591 -9.01 13.87 27.27
N THR A 592 -8.02 14.63 27.72
CA THR A 592 -8.20 16.00 28.20
C THR A 592 -7.35 16.98 27.43
N GLY A 593 -7.61 18.28 27.58
CA GLY A 593 -6.77 19.29 26.96
C GLY A 593 -6.91 19.31 25.44
N ILE A 594 -8.08 18.96 24.92
CA ILE A 594 -8.34 18.85 23.48
C ILE A 594 -8.50 20.23 22.86
N GLU A 595 -7.78 20.47 21.77
CA GLU A 595 -7.81 21.67 20.94
C GLU A 595 -8.57 21.38 19.63
N THR A 596 -9.11 22.40 18.97
CA THR A 596 -9.86 22.21 17.70
C THR A 596 -9.05 21.54 16.59
N ALA A 597 -7.72 21.68 16.62
CA ALA A 597 -6.82 21.04 15.66
C ALA A 597 -6.62 19.54 15.94
N ASP A 598 -6.90 19.09 17.17
CA ASP A 598 -6.65 17.71 17.58
C ASP A 598 -7.62 16.73 16.92
N SER A 599 -7.12 15.55 16.57
CA SER A 599 -7.86 14.44 15.99
C SER A 599 -7.52 13.13 16.71
N PHE A 600 -8.56 12.36 17.04
CA PHE A 600 -8.44 11.11 17.78
C PHE A 600 -8.92 9.94 16.92
N ARG A 601 -8.00 9.06 16.55
CA ARG A 601 -8.26 7.89 15.70
C ARG A 601 -8.33 6.61 16.51
N PHE A 602 -9.44 5.89 16.40
CA PHE A 602 -9.70 4.63 17.07
C PHE A 602 -9.76 3.49 16.04
N ALA A 603 -8.95 2.46 16.22
CA ALA A 603 -8.83 1.33 15.29
C ALA A 603 -9.09 -0.03 15.96
N SER A 604 -9.70 -0.02 17.14
CA SER A 604 -9.86 -1.19 18.02
C SER A 604 -11.16 -1.12 18.81
N THR A 605 -11.44 -2.17 19.58
CA THR A 605 -12.56 -2.18 20.52
C THR A 605 -12.15 -1.54 21.84
N ILE A 606 -12.91 -0.55 22.28
CA ILE A 606 -12.74 0.12 23.57
C ILE A 606 -14.02 -0.07 24.38
N VAL A 607 -13.90 -0.57 25.62
CA VAL A 607 -15.04 -0.87 26.48
C VAL A 607 -14.89 -0.21 27.84
N GLY A 608 -15.84 0.61 28.26
CA GLY A 608 -15.85 1.19 29.61
C GLY A 608 -15.95 0.13 30.71
N GLY A 609 -15.43 0.43 31.90
CA GLY A 609 -15.47 -0.50 33.04
C GLY A 609 -16.89 -0.69 33.54
N ALA A 610 -17.26 -1.90 33.93
CA ALA A 610 -18.59 -2.15 34.47
C ALA A 610 -18.75 -1.55 35.87
N GLY A 611 -19.87 -0.85 36.08
CA GLY A 611 -20.35 -0.49 37.41
C GLY A 611 -20.88 -1.71 38.15
N ASN A 612 -20.80 -1.67 39.48
CA ASN A 612 -21.37 -2.75 40.30
C ASN A 612 -22.90 -2.61 40.45
N THR A 613 -23.52 -3.29 41.42
CA THR A 613 -24.99 -3.35 41.61
C THR A 613 -25.70 -2.02 41.54
N SER A 614 -25.08 -0.93 42.00
CA SER A 614 -25.67 0.42 41.98
C SER A 614 -24.73 1.51 41.46
N GLY A 615 -23.51 1.14 41.05
CA GLY A 615 -22.56 2.08 40.46
C GLY A 615 -22.83 2.26 38.97
N ASN A 616 -22.44 3.41 38.43
CA ASN A 616 -22.52 3.68 37.01
C ASN A 616 -21.46 2.88 36.25
N GLY A 617 -21.73 2.57 34.99
CA GLY A 617 -20.68 2.10 34.08
C GLY A 617 -19.77 3.27 33.69
N GLY A 618 -18.47 3.01 33.52
CA GLY A 618 -17.55 3.98 32.96
C GLY A 618 -17.74 4.12 31.45
N ASP A 619 -17.32 5.23 30.87
CA ASP A 619 -17.39 5.48 29.44
C ASP A 619 -16.31 4.69 28.68
N ALA A 620 -16.55 4.37 27.41
CA ALA A 620 -15.46 3.84 26.58
C ALA A 620 -14.41 4.93 26.34
N VAL A 621 -14.83 6.13 25.95
CA VAL A 621 -13.96 7.28 25.78
C VAL A 621 -14.60 8.53 26.38
N GLU A 622 -13.89 9.21 27.28
CA GLU A 622 -14.25 10.53 27.81
C GLU A 622 -13.38 11.62 27.16
N LEU A 623 -14.01 12.66 26.62
CA LEU A 623 -13.34 13.81 26.00
C LEU A 623 -13.57 15.09 26.79
N THR A 624 -12.51 15.87 27.00
CA THR A 624 -12.56 17.19 27.68
C THR A 624 -11.75 18.24 26.90
N PRO A 625 -12.34 19.39 26.50
CA PRO A 625 -11.62 20.44 25.79
C PRO A 625 -10.57 21.14 26.68
N ALA A 626 -9.57 21.76 26.05
CA ALA A 626 -8.55 22.55 26.73
C ALA A 626 -9.13 23.79 27.44
N SER A 627 -10.16 24.38 26.85
CA SER A 627 -10.96 25.46 27.42
C SER A 627 -12.40 25.26 26.97
N ASN A 628 -13.37 25.38 27.89
CA ASN A 628 -14.79 25.30 27.54
C ASN A 628 -15.26 26.65 26.97
N GLY A 629 -15.17 26.80 25.66
CA GLY A 629 -15.60 27.95 24.87
C GLY A 629 -16.96 27.72 24.21
N PRO A 630 -17.46 28.69 23.42
CA PRO A 630 -18.75 28.55 22.72
C PRO A 630 -18.64 27.85 21.35
N ALA A 631 -17.49 27.25 21.02
CA ALA A 631 -17.18 26.74 19.68
C ALA A 631 -16.18 25.58 19.71
N ASP A 632 -16.19 24.78 20.78
CA ASP A 632 -15.27 23.66 20.94
C ASP A 632 -15.66 22.51 19.99
N VAL A 633 -14.63 21.90 19.40
CA VAL A 633 -14.77 20.84 18.39
C VAL A 633 -13.98 19.61 18.81
N ALA A 634 -14.62 18.45 18.80
CA ALA A 634 -13.95 17.15 18.91
C ALA A 634 -13.88 16.49 17.53
N ASN A 635 -12.68 16.18 17.04
CA ASN A 635 -12.52 15.41 15.80
C ASN A 635 -12.19 13.94 16.12
N VAL A 636 -13.06 13.04 15.70
CA VAL A 636 -12.98 11.60 15.97
C VAL A 636 -12.95 10.84 14.66
N VAL A 637 -12.03 9.89 14.54
CA VAL A 637 -11.92 8.99 13.39
C VAL A 637 -12.09 7.55 13.88
N LEU A 638 -13.06 6.83 13.32
CA LEU A 638 -13.29 5.41 13.60
C LEU A 638 -12.81 4.60 12.40
N THR A 639 -11.91 3.64 12.60
CA THR A 639 -11.37 2.76 11.55
C THR A 639 -11.67 1.30 11.87
N GLY A 640 -12.91 0.86 11.67
CA GLY A 640 -13.40 -0.46 12.08
C GLY A 640 -13.43 -0.64 13.61
N ALA A 641 -13.74 0.42 14.34
CA ALA A 641 -13.73 0.47 15.80
C ALA A 641 -15.13 0.31 16.43
N SER A 642 -15.14 -0.18 17.66
CA SER A 642 -16.36 -0.25 18.49
C SER A 642 -16.07 0.37 19.84
N LEU A 643 -16.75 1.48 20.15
CA LEU A 643 -16.65 2.15 21.44
C LEU A 643 -17.93 1.86 22.23
N THR A 644 -17.80 1.10 23.32
CA THR A 644 -18.95 0.63 24.10
C THR A 644 -18.80 1.06 25.55
N GLY A 645 -19.79 1.76 26.09
CA GLY A 645 -19.77 2.09 27.51
C GLY A 645 -19.83 0.86 28.43
N GLY A 646 -19.49 1.07 29.69
CA GLY A 646 -19.50 0.04 30.73
C GLY A 646 -20.91 -0.34 31.16
N ALA A 647 -21.12 -1.61 31.46
CA ALA A 647 -22.37 -2.12 31.99
C ALA A 647 -22.67 -1.57 33.40
N THR A 648 -23.90 -1.74 33.87
CA THR A 648 -24.30 -1.40 35.26
C THR A 648 -25.36 -2.39 35.78
N GLY A 649 -25.54 -2.47 37.10
CA GLY A 649 -26.70 -3.12 37.71
C GLY A 649 -27.94 -2.23 37.70
N THR A 650 -28.01 -1.29 38.65
CA THR A 650 -29.12 -0.33 38.83
C THR A 650 -28.73 1.13 38.58
N GLY A 651 -27.46 1.41 38.26
CA GLY A 651 -26.98 2.75 37.93
C GLY A 651 -27.29 3.15 36.48
N MET A 652 -26.57 4.15 35.98
CA MET A 652 -26.53 4.49 34.56
C MET A 652 -25.39 3.74 33.89
N ALA A 653 -25.62 3.15 32.71
CA ALA A 653 -24.53 2.58 31.92
C ALA A 653 -23.61 3.70 31.40
N GLY A 654 -22.39 3.35 31.00
CA GLY A 654 -21.49 4.32 30.37
C GLY A 654 -21.86 4.65 28.93
N TYR A 655 -21.35 5.76 28.43
CA TYR A 655 -21.41 6.15 27.02
C TYR A 655 -20.35 5.45 26.19
N GLY A 656 -20.61 5.25 24.90
CA GLY A 656 -19.57 4.82 23.96
C GLY A 656 -18.51 5.92 23.79
N LEU A 657 -18.97 7.14 23.55
CA LEU A 657 -18.17 8.35 23.47
C LEU A 657 -18.86 9.48 24.23
N ASN A 658 -18.20 9.99 25.27
CA ASN A 658 -18.67 11.13 26.03
C ASN A 658 -17.96 12.41 25.55
N ALA A 659 -18.67 13.23 24.78
CA ALA A 659 -18.24 14.52 24.28
C ALA A 659 -19.20 15.64 24.75
N GLY A 660 -19.79 15.49 25.94
CA GLY A 660 -20.83 16.38 26.45
C GLY A 660 -20.41 17.84 26.64
N GLN A 661 -19.12 18.14 26.57
CA GLN A 661 -18.55 19.48 26.70
C GLN A 661 -18.23 20.16 25.36
N PHE A 662 -18.50 19.51 24.23
CA PHE A 662 -18.21 20.05 22.89
C PHE A 662 -19.48 20.51 22.18
N GLU A 663 -19.43 21.68 21.55
CA GLU A 663 -20.52 22.16 20.68
C GLU A 663 -20.59 21.38 19.37
N THR A 664 -19.44 20.92 18.87
CA THR A 664 -19.37 20.15 17.62
C THR A 664 -18.56 18.88 17.79
N VAL A 665 -19.09 17.76 17.29
CA VAL A 665 -18.38 16.49 17.18
C VAL A 665 -18.33 16.10 15.71
N ASN A 666 -17.11 16.02 15.16
CA ASN A 666 -16.87 15.53 13.82
C ASN A 666 -16.48 14.05 13.91
N ILE A 667 -17.22 13.17 13.23
CA ILE A 667 -16.95 11.74 13.18
C ILE A 667 -16.64 11.34 11.74
N THR A 668 -15.44 10.83 11.50
CA THR A 668 -15.08 10.18 10.23
C THR A 668 -15.15 8.68 10.42
N SER A 669 -16.12 8.02 9.76
CA SER A 669 -16.31 6.56 9.80
C SER A 669 -15.65 5.89 8.59
N SER A 670 -14.57 5.17 8.86
CA SER A 670 -13.71 4.50 7.88
C SER A 670 -13.37 3.08 8.35
N GLY A 671 -12.57 2.33 7.59
CA GLY A 671 -12.27 0.94 7.95
C GLY A 671 -11.13 0.36 7.14
N LEU A 672 -10.54 -0.72 7.67
CA LEU A 672 -9.51 -1.50 6.99
C LEU A 672 -10.07 -2.25 5.77
N THR A 673 -11.40 -2.48 5.74
CA THR A 673 -12.15 -3.03 4.61
C THR A 673 -13.41 -2.20 4.39
N ALA A 674 -13.96 -2.23 3.18
CA ALA A 674 -15.20 -1.53 2.85
C ALA A 674 -16.43 -2.03 3.64
N ALA A 675 -16.37 -3.22 4.24
CA ALA A 675 -17.47 -3.83 4.98
C ALA A 675 -17.34 -3.71 6.52
N ALA A 676 -16.28 -3.08 7.03
CA ALA A 676 -16.14 -2.88 8.46
C ALA A 676 -17.19 -1.87 8.96
N THR A 677 -17.97 -2.24 9.98
CA THR A 677 -18.94 -1.36 10.64
C THR A 677 -18.30 -0.73 11.87
N ASN A 678 -18.45 0.59 12.01
CA ASN A 678 -18.11 1.31 13.23
C ASN A 678 -19.33 1.41 14.14
N THR A 679 -19.12 1.26 15.44
CA THR A 679 -20.22 1.31 16.43
C THR A 679 -19.86 2.21 17.60
N LEU A 680 -20.77 3.11 17.95
CA LEU A 680 -20.79 3.80 19.24
C LEU A 680 -22.00 3.28 20.02
N ALA A 681 -21.76 2.59 21.13
CA ALA A 681 -22.81 1.93 21.90
C ALA A 681 -22.76 2.31 23.37
N SER A 682 -23.94 2.38 24.01
CA SER A 682 -24.01 2.44 25.46
C SER A 682 -23.56 1.12 26.07
N GLY A 683 -23.18 1.15 27.34
CA GLY A 683 -23.15 -0.07 28.12
C GLY A 683 -24.54 -0.67 28.29
N THR A 684 -24.61 -1.96 28.57
CA THR A 684 -25.87 -2.68 28.78
C THR A 684 -26.19 -2.82 30.27
N PRO A 685 -27.33 -2.30 30.74
CA PRO A 685 -27.80 -2.58 32.09
C PRO A 685 -28.13 -4.07 32.26
N THR A 686 -27.69 -4.66 33.37
CA THR A 686 -27.96 -6.05 33.74
C THR A 686 -29.12 -6.19 34.74
N GLY A 687 -29.63 -5.06 35.24
CA GLY A 687 -30.76 -4.96 36.17
C GLY A 687 -31.67 -3.77 35.83
N ALA A 688 -32.26 -3.15 36.85
CA ALA A 688 -33.16 -2.00 36.69
C ALA A 688 -32.44 -0.66 36.36
N GLY A 689 -31.19 -0.73 35.90
CA GLY A 689 -30.39 0.43 35.51
C GLY A 689 -30.85 1.05 34.20
N THR A 690 -30.38 2.25 33.92
CA THR A 690 -30.72 2.99 32.69
C THR A 690 -29.58 2.87 31.68
N ALA A 691 -29.90 2.55 30.43
CA ALA A 691 -28.92 2.61 29.35
C ALA A 691 -28.57 4.08 29.06
N ALA A 692 -27.29 4.36 28.81
CA ALA A 692 -26.87 5.64 28.26
C ALA A 692 -27.02 5.62 26.73
N SER A 693 -26.20 6.38 26.02
CA SER A 693 -26.17 6.41 24.55
C SER A 693 -24.79 6.07 23.99
N GLY A 694 -24.73 5.79 22.70
CA GLY A 694 -23.47 5.65 21.97
C GLY A 694 -22.64 6.93 22.02
N LEU A 695 -23.28 8.08 21.87
CA LEU A 695 -22.64 9.39 21.84
C LEU A 695 -23.38 10.37 22.78
N LEU A 696 -22.63 11.04 23.66
CA LEU A 696 -23.11 12.21 24.41
C LEU A 696 -22.55 13.50 23.80
N VAL A 697 -23.40 14.48 23.55
CA VAL A 697 -23.03 15.81 23.05
C VAL A 697 -23.56 16.94 23.94
N ASN A 698 -23.04 18.17 23.77
CA ASN A 698 -23.57 19.33 24.48
C ASN A 698 -25.05 19.62 24.08
N THR A 699 -25.71 20.49 24.83
CA THR A 699 -27.09 20.95 24.55
C THR A 699 -27.12 21.64 23.20
N ASN A 700 -28.00 21.20 22.30
CA ASN A 700 -28.03 21.65 20.89
C ASN A 700 -26.72 21.41 20.12
N GLY A 701 -25.97 20.36 20.48
CA GLY A 701 -24.72 19.99 19.83
C GLY A 701 -24.88 19.65 18.35
N VAL A 702 -23.82 19.87 17.59
CA VAL A 702 -23.70 19.53 16.17
C VAL A 702 -22.88 18.26 16.02
N VAL A 703 -23.39 17.26 15.32
CA VAL A 703 -22.69 16.04 14.95
C VAL A 703 -22.53 16.03 13.44
N ASN A 704 -21.29 16.07 12.95
CA ASN A 704 -20.99 15.92 11.54
C ASN A 704 -20.43 14.51 11.30
N VAL A 705 -20.96 13.79 10.31
CA VAL A 705 -20.53 12.45 9.94
C VAL A 705 -20.05 12.42 8.50
N THR A 706 -18.87 11.86 8.28
CA THR A 706 -18.27 11.64 6.95
C THR A 706 -17.63 10.25 6.88
N GLY A 707 -17.18 9.85 5.69
CA GLY A 707 -16.51 8.58 5.44
C GLY A 707 -17.40 7.57 4.70
N ALA A 708 -16.92 6.34 4.58
CA ALA A 708 -17.49 5.34 3.66
C ALA A 708 -17.90 4.03 4.33
N ASN A 709 -17.57 3.86 5.61
CA ASN A 709 -17.88 2.65 6.36
C ASN A 709 -19.13 2.85 7.20
N ASP A 710 -19.97 1.83 7.28
CA ASP A 710 -21.21 1.86 8.05
C ASP A 710 -20.99 2.34 9.48
N LEU A 711 -21.93 3.12 9.99
CA LEU A 711 -21.87 3.70 11.32
C LEU A 711 -23.18 3.46 12.06
N VAL A 712 -23.09 2.83 13.23
CA VAL A 712 -24.22 2.60 14.14
C VAL A 712 -24.01 3.41 15.41
N LEU A 713 -24.97 4.25 15.77
CA LEU A 713 -24.93 4.99 17.04
C LEU A 713 -26.30 5.41 17.56
N THR A 714 -26.36 5.71 18.86
CA THR A 714 -27.43 6.50 19.46
C THR A 714 -26.87 7.80 20.02
N VAL A 715 -27.62 8.90 19.94
CA VAL A 715 -27.17 10.23 20.38
C VAL A 715 -28.00 10.70 21.56
N GLN A 716 -27.33 11.28 22.54
CA GLN A 716 -27.95 11.98 23.66
C GLN A 716 -27.31 13.35 23.83
N SER A 717 -28.10 14.35 24.23
CA SER A 717 -27.57 15.63 24.67
C SER A 717 -27.49 15.70 26.20
N VAL A 718 -26.55 16.48 26.74
CA VAL A 718 -26.42 16.70 28.20
C VAL A 718 -27.69 17.26 28.84
N ASN A 719 -28.53 17.96 28.07
CA ASN A 719 -29.85 18.39 28.49
C ASN A 719 -30.90 18.01 27.43
N PRO A 720 -31.46 16.79 27.52
CA PRO A 720 -32.41 16.27 26.52
C PRO A 720 -33.74 17.04 26.50
N THR A 721 -33.97 17.95 27.46
CA THR A 721 -35.19 18.75 27.57
C THR A 721 -35.03 20.18 27.04
N ALA A 722 -33.81 20.63 26.71
CA ALA A 722 -33.52 22.02 26.35
C ALA A 722 -33.31 22.28 24.84
N GLY A 723 -33.76 21.35 23.99
CA GLY A 723 -33.68 21.42 22.53
C GLY A 723 -33.01 20.18 21.93
N GLY A 724 -33.21 19.95 20.63
CA GLY A 724 -32.64 18.82 19.89
C GLY A 724 -31.25 19.09 19.32
N VAL A 725 -30.67 18.09 18.68
CA VAL A 725 -29.32 18.08 18.09
C VAL A 725 -29.36 18.38 16.60
N GLN A 726 -28.23 18.84 16.05
CA GLN A 726 -28.03 18.91 14.61
C GLN A 726 -27.19 17.72 14.17
N PHE A 727 -27.75 16.79 13.42
CA PHE A 727 -27.04 15.63 12.88
C PHE A 727 -26.84 15.80 11.37
N LYS A 728 -25.59 15.80 10.90
CA LYS A 728 -25.26 16.17 9.51
C LYS A 728 -24.41 15.08 8.86
N ALA A 729 -25.00 14.29 7.97
CA ALA A 729 -24.33 13.20 7.28
C ALA A 729 -24.30 13.33 5.74
N GLY A 730 -24.64 14.48 5.15
CA GLY A 730 -24.80 14.62 3.69
C GLY A 730 -23.63 14.19 2.78
N ASP A 731 -22.41 14.10 3.31
CA ASP A 731 -21.23 13.60 2.58
C ASP A 731 -20.83 12.16 2.95
N PHE A 732 -21.50 11.54 3.92
CA PHE A 732 -21.29 10.16 4.34
C PHE A 732 -21.83 9.19 3.28
N THR A 733 -21.05 8.18 2.91
CA THR A 733 -21.43 7.19 1.89
C THR A 733 -21.64 5.78 2.44
N GLY A 734 -21.23 5.53 3.69
CA GLY A 734 -21.57 4.29 4.39
C GLY A 734 -23.03 4.29 4.80
N LYS A 735 -23.56 3.14 5.22
CA LYS A 735 -24.90 3.08 5.81
C LYS A 735 -24.90 3.69 7.21
N LEU A 736 -25.75 4.67 7.44
CA LEU A 736 -25.98 5.26 8.75
C LEU A 736 -27.12 4.51 9.45
N ASN A 737 -26.93 4.13 10.70
CA ASN A 737 -28.01 3.68 11.58
C ASN A 737 -27.96 4.51 12.86
N VAL A 738 -28.86 5.49 12.94
CA VAL A 738 -28.85 6.50 13.99
C VAL A 738 -30.20 6.59 14.70
N THR A 739 -30.14 6.66 16.03
CA THR A 739 -31.23 7.18 16.85
C THR A 739 -30.81 8.52 17.44
N THR A 740 -31.56 9.58 17.20
CA THR A 740 -31.29 10.91 17.77
C THR A 740 -32.03 11.12 19.10
N THR A 741 -32.29 12.36 19.50
CA THR A 741 -32.78 12.70 20.84
C THR A 741 -34.30 12.71 20.92
N SER A 742 -34.85 13.16 22.06
CA SER A 742 -36.28 13.40 22.22
C SER A 742 -36.66 14.88 22.08
N GLY A 743 -35.72 15.71 21.64
CA GLY A 743 -35.94 17.12 21.35
C GLY A 743 -36.05 17.33 19.85
N ASN A 744 -36.46 18.53 19.43
CA ASN A 744 -36.60 18.86 18.01
C ASN A 744 -35.24 18.85 17.29
N ASP A 745 -34.96 17.78 16.58
CA ASP A 745 -33.69 17.50 15.92
C ASP A 745 -33.69 18.02 14.47
N ALA A 746 -32.50 18.37 13.97
CA ALA A 746 -32.27 18.69 12.56
C ALA A 746 -31.29 17.69 11.97
N ILE A 747 -31.78 16.83 11.08
CA ILE A 747 -31.09 15.65 10.57
C ILE A 747 -30.89 15.79 9.06
N ILE A 748 -29.68 15.58 8.59
CA ILE A 748 -29.34 15.40 7.17
C ILE A 748 -28.82 13.97 7.03
N GLY A 749 -29.52 13.14 6.26
CA GLY A 749 -29.12 11.78 5.90
C GLY A 749 -27.85 11.76 5.04
N GLY A 750 -27.22 10.60 4.96
CA GLY A 750 -26.10 10.33 4.07
C GLY A 750 -26.54 9.90 2.68
N LYS A 751 -25.57 9.49 1.87
CA LYS A 751 -25.76 8.95 0.51
C LYS A 751 -25.98 7.43 0.52
N GLY A 752 -25.85 6.81 1.69
CA GLY A 752 -26.03 5.38 1.91
C GLY A 752 -27.51 5.01 2.03
N ASN A 753 -27.81 3.74 2.26
CA ASN A 753 -29.19 3.31 2.56
C ASN A 753 -29.39 3.39 4.07
N ASP A 754 -29.83 4.54 4.55
CA ASP A 754 -29.76 4.89 5.96
C ASP A 754 -30.98 4.40 6.75
N ILE A 755 -30.81 4.29 8.06
CA ILE A 755 -31.86 4.01 9.03
C ILE A 755 -31.82 5.15 10.04
N ILE A 756 -32.87 5.97 10.04
CA ILE A 756 -32.97 7.15 10.89
C ILE A 756 -34.18 6.98 11.80
N ASN A 757 -33.92 6.99 13.10
CA ASN A 757 -34.94 7.12 14.14
C ASN A 757 -34.76 8.51 14.78
N SER A 758 -35.66 9.44 14.46
CA SER A 758 -35.54 10.82 14.90
C SER A 758 -35.93 11.02 16.37
N GLY A 759 -36.59 10.02 16.98
CA GLY A 759 -37.07 10.11 18.35
C GLY A 759 -38.29 11.02 18.48
N ALA A 760 -38.63 11.41 19.71
CA ALA A 760 -39.76 12.31 19.97
C ALA A 760 -39.37 13.77 19.65
N GLY A 761 -40.36 14.64 19.46
CA GLY A 761 -40.12 16.04 19.06
C GLY A 761 -40.60 16.34 17.64
N GLN A 762 -40.48 17.60 17.24
CA GLN A 762 -40.74 18.01 15.86
C GLN A 762 -39.43 18.07 15.11
N ASP A 763 -39.12 17.01 14.38
CA ASP A 763 -37.83 16.86 13.72
C ASP A 763 -37.86 17.34 12.27
N SER A 764 -36.73 17.84 11.80
CA SER A 764 -36.50 18.20 10.40
C SER A 764 -35.51 17.22 9.80
N ILE A 765 -35.94 16.42 8.83
CA ILE A 765 -35.14 15.36 8.20
C ILE A 765 -34.95 15.69 6.71
N ASP A 766 -33.71 15.72 6.25
CA ASP A 766 -33.33 15.98 4.86
C ASP A 766 -32.61 14.76 4.27
N LEU A 767 -33.24 14.11 3.30
CA LEU A 767 -32.75 12.93 2.57
C LEU A 767 -32.27 13.27 1.16
N SER A 768 -32.09 14.56 0.84
CA SER A 768 -31.69 15.00 -0.50
C SER A 768 -30.30 14.51 -0.95
N ALA A 769 -29.50 13.96 -0.02
CA ALA A 769 -28.24 13.28 -0.33
C ALA A 769 -28.45 11.98 -1.15
N GLY A 770 -29.65 11.38 -1.07
CA GLY A 770 -30.06 10.18 -1.78
C GLY A 770 -29.71 8.88 -1.04
N GLY A 771 -30.26 7.77 -1.48
CA GLY A 771 -30.24 6.53 -0.72
C GLY A 771 -31.55 5.77 -0.94
N GLN A 772 -31.66 4.58 -0.37
CA GLN A 772 -32.97 3.98 -0.06
C GLN A 772 -33.07 3.97 1.46
N ASP A 773 -33.66 5.03 1.99
CA ASP A 773 -33.62 5.34 3.41
C ASP A 773 -34.85 4.81 4.13
N ILE A 774 -34.69 4.43 5.40
CA ILE A 774 -35.77 4.02 6.29
C ILE A 774 -35.90 5.06 7.39
N ILE A 775 -37.04 5.74 7.44
CA ILE A 775 -37.37 6.70 8.49
C ILE A 775 -38.40 6.08 9.43
N ARG A 776 -38.10 6.09 10.73
CA ARG A 776 -39.06 5.69 11.77
C ARG A 776 -39.62 6.92 12.46
N PHE A 777 -40.94 7.07 12.48
CA PHE A 777 -41.57 8.11 13.27
C PHE A 777 -41.48 7.79 14.77
N GLY A 778 -41.14 8.81 15.56
CA GLY A 778 -40.76 8.61 16.95
C GLY A 778 -41.88 8.42 17.96
N GLN A 779 -43.17 8.53 17.58
CA GLN A 779 -44.34 8.10 18.37
C GLN A 779 -45.65 8.45 17.65
N THR A 780 -46.77 7.86 18.09
CA THR A 780 -48.12 8.08 17.50
C THR A 780 -48.80 9.37 17.97
N ALA A 781 -48.05 10.38 18.44
CA ALA A 781 -48.56 11.57 19.10
C ALA A 781 -48.44 12.84 18.24
N SER A 782 -49.47 13.71 18.25
CA SER A 782 -49.52 15.00 17.52
C SER A 782 -48.50 16.04 17.94
N ALA A 783 -47.76 15.80 19.03
CA ALA A 783 -46.64 16.62 19.46
C ALA A 783 -45.35 16.29 18.69
N ASP A 784 -45.27 15.08 18.13
CA ASP A 784 -44.10 14.51 17.48
C ASP A 784 -44.32 14.52 15.95
N ARG A 785 -44.27 15.72 15.34
CA ARG A 785 -44.63 15.91 13.92
C ARG A 785 -43.40 16.22 13.09
N ASP A 786 -42.91 15.20 12.40
CA ASP A 786 -41.66 15.33 11.66
C ASP A 786 -41.89 15.91 10.27
N THR A 787 -40.90 16.65 9.78
CA THR A 787 -40.88 17.20 8.43
C THR A 787 -39.75 16.55 7.66
N ILE A 788 -40.07 15.82 6.60
CA ILE A 788 -39.10 15.10 5.77
C ILE A 788 -39.04 15.78 4.40
N THR A 789 -37.83 16.05 3.91
CA THR A 789 -37.57 16.60 2.57
C THR A 789 -36.64 15.67 1.81
N GLY A 790 -36.81 15.56 0.49
CA GLY A 790 -35.97 14.70 -0.35
C GLY A 790 -36.39 13.23 -0.37
N PHE A 791 -37.51 12.87 0.26
CA PHE A 791 -38.05 11.51 0.27
C PHE A 791 -38.35 11.01 -1.16
N GLN A 792 -37.74 9.90 -1.54
CA GLN A 792 -37.89 9.27 -2.84
C GLN A 792 -39.10 8.33 -2.84
N ALA A 793 -40.21 8.77 -3.41
CA ALA A 793 -41.42 7.94 -3.51
C ALA A 793 -41.35 6.90 -4.63
N GLY A 794 -42.16 5.84 -4.50
CA GLY A 794 -42.28 4.74 -5.47
C GLY A 794 -41.42 3.51 -5.16
N ALA A 795 -41.51 2.50 -6.02
CA ALA A 795 -40.83 1.22 -5.85
C ALA A 795 -39.29 1.37 -5.84
N GLY A 796 -38.66 0.84 -4.79
CA GLY A 796 -37.21 0.97 -4.58
C GLY A 796 -36.77 2.39 -4.21
N GLY A 797 -37.70 3.21 -3.74
CA GLY A 797 -37.44 4.49 -3.09
C GLY A 797 -37.29 4.35 -1.56
N ASP A 798 -37.50 5.45 -0.86
CA ASP A 798 -37.44 5.52 0.60
C ASP A 798 -38.66 4.87 1.25
N VAL A 799 -38.48 4.42 2.49
CA VAL A 799 -39.47 3.70 3.28
C VAL A 799 -39.76 4.46 4.56
N LEU A 800 -41.05 4.59 4.85
CA LEU A 800 -41.57 5.10 6.09
C LEU A 800 -42.03 3.94 6.96
N ASP A 801 -41.27 3.66 8.01
CA ASP A 801 -41.62 2.67 9.02
C ASP A 801 -42.68 3.30 9.94
N VAL A 802 -43.92 2.89 9.73
CA VAL A 802 -45.12 3.38 10.41
C VAL A 802 -45.62 2.38 11.47
N ALA A 803 -44.86 1.31 11.74
CA ALA A 803 -45.27 0.28 12.69
C ALA A 803 -45.23 0.75 14.16
N ALA A 804 -46.20 0.28 14.96
CA ALA A 804 -46.28 0.56 16.39
C ALA A 804 -45.15 -0.16 17.18
N ALA A 805 -44.09 0.57 17.51
CA ALA A 805 -43.13 0.39 18.62
C ALA A 805 -42.39 -0.96 18.82
N THR A 806 -42.67 -2.04 18.09
CA THR A 806 -41.99 -3.34 18.28
C THR A 806 -41.66 -4.05 16.97
N PHE A 807 -40.70 -3.52 16.21
CA PHE A 807 -39.96 -4.31 15.22
C PHE A 807 -38.47 -4.34 15.58
N ALA A 808 -37.88 -5.53 15.47
CA ALA A 808 -36.45 -5.73 15.68
C ALA A 808 -35.70 -5.34 14.41
N LEU A 809 -34.56 -4.65 14.60
CA LEU A 809 -33.57 -4.29 13.58
C LEU A 809 -33.08 -5.53 12.83
N SER A 810 -33.80 -6.00 11.80
CA SER A 810 -33.29 -6.98 10.84
C SER A 810 -33.46 -6.38 9.45
N GLY A 811 -32.36 -6.26 8.71
CA GLY A 811 -32.25 -5.47 7.47
C GLY A 811 -32.99 -6.03 6.25
N GLY A 812 -34.24 -6.44 6.40
CA GLY A 812 -35.17 -6.70 5.31
C GLY A 812 -36.20 -5.56 5.21
N THR A 813 -36.74 -5.36 4.01
CA THR A 813 -37.89 -4.49 3.81
C THR A 813 -39.14 -5.27 4.28
N ASP A 814 -39.52 -5.08 5.54
CA ASP A 814 -40.84 -5.49 6.04
C ASP A 814 -41.89 -4.53 5.45
N GLU A 815 -41.98 -4.43 4.13
CA GLU A 815 -42.92 -3.54 3.45
C GLU A 815 -44.37 -3.93 3.78
N VAL A 816 -45.22 -2.93 3.99
CA VAL A 816 -46.66 -3.10 4.08
C VAL A 816 -47.12 -3.80 2.80
N PRO A 817 -47.68 -5.03 2.89
CA PRO A 817 -48.13 -5.74 1.71
C PRO A 817 -49.18 -4.92 0.96
N ALA A 818 -49.22 -5.04 -0.37
CA ALA A 818 -50.29 -4.41 -1.17
C ALA A 818 -51.72 -4.79 -0.70
N THR A 819 -51.87 -5.91 0.02
CA THR A 819 -53.13 -6.33 0.62
C THR A 819 -53.54 -5.51 1.83
N ASP A 820 -52.63 -4.77 2.45
CA ASP A 820 -52.83 -4.02 3.70
C ASP A 820 -52.78 -2.50 3.42
N TYR A 821 -52.66 -2.13 2.14
CA TYR A 821 -52.75 -0.76 1.61
C TYR A 821 -54.12 -0.53 0.94
N GLN A 822 -54.69 0.66 1.11
CA GLN A 822 -55.94 1.05 0.45
C GLN A 822 -55.87 2.48 -0.12
N GLU A 823 -56.23 2.61 -1.40
CA GLU A 823 -56.23 3.88 -2.13
C GLU A 823 -57.65 4.40 -2.41
N TYR A 824 -57.87 5.70 -2.21
CA TYR A 824 -59.08 6.45 -2.55
C TYR A 824 -58.79 7.53 -3.59
N THR A 825 -59.32 7.39 -4.80
CA THR A 825 -59.01 8.27 -5.95
C THR A 825 -59.98 9.45 -6.14
N GLY A 826 -60.86 9.71 -5.18
CA GLY A 826 -61.79 10.84 -5.28
C GLY A 826 -62.56 11.14 -3.99
N THR A 827 -63.17 12.34 -3.96
CA THR A 827 -63.95 12.85 -2.82
C THR A 827 -65.27 12.11 -2.62
N ALA A 828 -65.75 12.03 -1.37
CA ALA A 828 -67.04 11.42 -1.04
C ALA A 828 -67.80 12.21 0.05
N ASN A 829 -68.99 11.73 0.40
CA ASN A 829 -69.72 12.20 1.58
C ASN A 829 -69.42 11.38 2.84
N GLY A 830 -68.51 10.40 2.74
CA GLY A 830 -68.08 9.50 3.82
C GLY A 830 -67.19 8.38 3.28
N TYR A 831 -66.34 7.84 4.13
CA TYR A 831 -65.43 6.73 3.82
C TYR A 831 -65.49 5.68 4.93
N THR A 832 -65.11 4.45 4.61
CA THR A 832 -65.03 3.34 5.56
C THR A 832 -63.62 2.79 5.56
N LEU A 833 -62.94 2.87 6.70
CA LEU A 833 -61.62 2.29 6.90
C LEU A 833 -61.80 0.78 7.13
N ASP A 834 -61.25 -0.02 6.22
CA ASP A 834 -61.29 -1.48 6.32
C ASP A 834 -60.28 -1.94 7.38
N ALA A 835 -60.76 -2.63 8.42
CA ALA A 835 -59.96 -3.12 9.55
C ALA A 835 -58.86 -4.13 9.16
N THR A 836 -58.80 -4.56 7.89
CA THR A 836 -57.71 -5.40 7.35
C THR A 836 -56.56 -4.61 6.73
N LYS A 837 -56.62 -3.27 6.76
CA LYS A 837 -55.65 -2.36 6.14
C LYS A 837 -54.97 -1.52 7.20
N ASP A 838 -53.69 -1.25 6.99
CA ASP A 838 -52.85 -0.47 7.90
C ASP A 838 -52.61 0.95 7.38
N VAL A 839 -52.62 1.15 6.05
CA VAL A 839 -52.37 2.44 5.39
C VAL A 839 -53.49 2.78 4.41
N PHE A 840 -54.05 3.99 4.55
CA PHE A 840 -55.13 4.53 3.73
C PHE A 840 -54.67 5.81 3.03
N GLU A 841 -54.54 5.77 1.70
CA GLU A 841 -54.13 6.92 0.90
C GLU A 841 -55.33 7.58 0.23
N PHE A 842 -55.49 8.89 0.41
CA PHE A 842 -56.39 9.72 -0.37
C PHE A 842 -55.63 10.31 -1.55
N ASN A 843 -55.58 9.56 -2.65
CA ASN A 843 -54.86 9.91 -3.88
C ASN A 843 -55.61 10.98 -4.71
N PHE A 844 -55.70 12.18 -4.17
CA PHE A 844 -56.15 13.41 -4.86
C PHE A 844 -55.70 14.65 -4.07
N ASP A 845 -55.67 15.81 -4.72
CA ASP A 845 -55.36 17.08 -4.07
C ASP A 845 -56.49 17.49 -3.10
N ALA A 846 -56.18 17.54 -1.81
CA ALA A 846 -57.12 17.69 -0.71
C ALA A 846 -57.40 19.19 -0.40
N ALA A 847 -57.60 20.00 -1.43
CA ALA A 847 -57.86 21.44 -1.30
C ALA A 847 -59.36 21.80 -1.10
N ASN A 848 -60.24 20.81 -0.93
CA ASN A 848 -61.68 21.05 -0.88
C ASN A 848 -62.10 21.83 0.36
N ASN A 849 -63.20 22.57 0.23
CA ASN A 849 -63.81 23.30 1.34
C ASN A 849 -62.87 24.32 2.02
N GLY A 850 -61.83 24.77 1.31
CA GLY A 850 -60.82 25.68 1.86
C GLY A 850 -59.94 25.04 2.92
N ALA A 851 -59.79 23.71 2.88
CA ALA A 851 -58.90 22.97 3.77
C ALA A 851 -57.46 23.46 3.60
N ASN A 852 -56.72 23.45 4.71
CA ASN A 852 -55.28 23.69 4.72
C ASN A 852 -54.65 22.70 5.69
N LEU A 853 -54.06 21.63 5.15
CA LEU A 853 -53.56 20.53 5.98
C LEU A 853 -52.39 20.97 6.87
N ALA A 854 -51.62 21.97 6.46
CA ALA A 854 -50.53 22.53 7.25
C ALA A 854 -51.00 23.28 8.52
N ASN A 855 -52.24 23.73 8.58
CA ASN A 855 -52.76 24.54 9.69
C ASN A 855 -53.37 23.73 10.84
N ALA A 856 -53.53 22.42 10.70
CA ALA A 856 -54.11 21.58 11.74
C ALA A 856 -53.23 20.38 12.08
N THR A 857 -53.21 20.05 13.37
CA THR A 857 -52.42 18.95 13.94
C THR A 857 -53.27 17.69 14.15
N ASN A 858 -54.53 17.75 13.77
CA ASN A 858 -55.54 16.70 13.93
C ASN A 858 -56.43 16.60 12.69
N GLY A 859 -57.42 15.71 12.71
CA GLY A 859 -58.26 15.45 11.53
C GLY A 859 -59.18 16.59 11.08
N SER A 860 -59.20 17.75 11.75
CA SER A 860 -60.19 18.81 11.46
C SER A 860 -60.07 19.44 10.07
N GLU A 861 -58.86 19.56 9.53
CA GLU A 861 -58.64 20.01 8.14
C GLU A 861 -58.70 18.84 7.16
N LEU A 862 -58.17 17.67 7.54
CA LEU A 862 -58.26 16.44 6.75
C LEU A 862 -59.71 16.09 6.36
N LEU A 863 -60.64 16.11 7.32
CA LEU A 863 -62.05 15.77 7.05
C LEU A 863 -62.74 16.79 6.13
N LYS A 864 -62.28 18.05 6.09
CA LYS A 864 -62.74 19.05 5.12
C LYS A 864 -62.17 18.78 3.72
N ALA A 865 -60.89 18.40 3.70
CA ALA A 865 -60.05 18.19 2.54
C ALA A 865 -60.54 17.03 1.66
N ILE A 866 -60.94 15.92 2.29
CA ILE A 866 -61.42 14.70 1.61
C ILE A 866 -62.93 14.73 1.29
N ALA A 867 -63.67 15.68 1.87
CA ALA A 867 -65.11 15.81 1.62
C ALA A 867 -65.39 16.40 0.24
N ASN A 868 -66.55 16.05 -0.34
CA ASN A 868 -67.06 16.73 -1.52
C ASN A 868 -67.11 18.25 -1.32
N GLN A 869 -66.80 19.00 -2.38
CA GLN A 869 -66.88 20.47 -2.35
C GLN A 869 -68.30 20.93 -1.97
N GLY A 870 -68.39 21.74 -0.91
CA GLY A 870 -69.65 22.25 -0.33
C GLY A 870 -70.31 21.29 0.67
N SER A 871 -69.68 20.18 1.02
CA SER A 871 -70.13 19.19 2.01
C SER A 871 -69.21 19.15 3.23
N THR A 872 -69.57 18.36 4.24
CA THR A 872 -68.76 18.12 5.43
C THR A 872 -68.81 16.63 5.78
N ILE A 873 -67.68 16.06 6.19
CA ILE A 873 -67.60 14.74 6.81
C ILE A 873 -67.33 14.95 8.30
N SER A 874 -68.10 14.29 9.17
CA SER A 874 -67.94 14.39 10.63
C SER A 874 -66.94 13.37 11.21
N GLY A 875 -66.70 12.28 10.49
CA GLY A 875 -65.75 11.22 10.85
C GLY A 875 -65.68 10.14 9.77
N LEU A 876 -64.71 9.22 9.91
CA LEU A 876 -64.52 8.07 9.02
C LEU A 876 -65.06 6.82 9.70
N THR A 877 -65.86 6.00 9.02
CA THR A 877 -66.42 4.79 9.66
C THR A 877 -65.32 3.73 9.83
N ALA A 878 -65.15 3.22 11.04
CA ALA A 878 -64.18 2.17 11.40
C ALA A 878 -64.75 1.25 12.50
N THR A 879 -63.98 0.26 12.95
CA THR A 879 -64.29 -0.53 14.14
C THR A 879 -63.70 0.12 15.39
N ALA A 880 -64.32 -0.11 16.55
CA ALA A 880 -64.05 0.59 17.81
C ALA A 880 -62.67 0.32 18.47
N SER A 881 -61.69 -0.17 17.71
CA SER A 881 -60.32 -0.46 18.13
C SER A 881 -59.34 -0.43 16.95
N ASP A 882 -59.78 0.03 15.77
CA ASP A 882 -58.92 0.10 14.61
C ASP A 882 -57.91 1.23 14.79
N THR A 883 -56.67 0.94 14.45
CA THR A 883 -55.58 1.91 14.36
C THR A 883 -54.93 1.80 12.99
N GLY A 884 -54.30 2.88 12.54
CA GLY A 884 -53.62 2.86 11.25
C GLY A 884 -53.18 4.25 10.81
N HIS A 885 -52.82 4.36 9.54
CA HIS A 885 -52.25 5.57 8.98
C HIS A 885 -53.06 6.09 7.80
N ILE A 886 -53.21 7.41 7.74
CA ILE A 886 -53.86 8.11 6.63
C ILE A 886 -52.85 9.01 5.94
N VAL A 887 -52.82 8.95 4.62
CA VAL A 887 -52.00 9.83 3.77
C VAL A 887 -52.92 10.73 2.94
N ALA A 888 -52.68 12.04 2.97
CA ALA A 888 -53.43 13.01 2.17
C ALA A 888 -52.51 14.09 1.61
N TYR A 889 -52.87 14.66 0.46
CA TYR A 889 -52.02 15.60 -0.27
C TYR A 889 -52.57 17.02 -0.25
N ASP A 890 -51.72 18.03 -0.04
CA ASP A 890 -52.08 19.45 -0.16
C ASP A 890 -50.84 20.28 -0.52
N ASN A 891 -50.97 21.19 -1.48
CA ASN A 891 -49.92 22.12 -1.93
C ASN A 891 -48.55 21.45 -2.27
N GLY A 892 -48.57 20.24 -2.84
CA GLY A 892 -47.36 19.52 -3.25
C GLY A 892 -46.62 18.79 -2.12
N ASN A 893 -47.29 18.55 -0.99
CA ASN A 893 -46.77 17.75 0.13
C ASN A 893 -47.74 16.60 0.44
N ALA A 894 -47.20 15.52 1.01
CA ALA A 894 -47.99 14.45 1.61
C ALA A 894 -48.01 14.59 3.13
N TYR A 895 -49.19 14.51 3.74
CA TYR A 895 -49.40 14.59 5.17
C TYR A 895 -49.77 13.21 5.69
N VAL A 896 -49.00 12.71 6.65
CA VAL A 896 -49.18 11.39 7.25
C VAL A 896 -49.79 11.56 8.63
N TYR A 897 -50.93 10.93 8.83
CA TYR A 897 -51.69 10.95 10.07
C TYR A 897 -51.74 9.56 10.69
N TYR A 898 -51.68 9.48 12.01
CA TYR A 898 -52.07 8.30 12.76
C TYR A 898 -53.53 8.45 13.22
N PHE A 899 -54.30 7.37 13.19
CA PHE A 899 -55.61 7.34 13.82
C PHE A 899 -55.72 6.19 14.83
N ASP A 900 -56.49 6.43 15.90
CA ASP A 900 -56.89 5.42 16.88
C ASP A 900 -58.37 5.61 17.21
N ALA A 901 -59.21 4.70 16.70
CA ALA A 901 -60.67 4.74 16.90
C ALA A 901 -61.11 4.56 18.36
N ALA A 902 -60.19 4.17 19.26
CA ALA A 902 -60.44 4.06 20.70
C ALA A 902 -59.92 5.26 21.51
N ALA A 903 -59.14 6.17 20.92
CA ALA A 903 -58.43 7.24 21.62
C ALA A 903 -59.36 8.13 22.46
N ASN A 904 -60.54 8.48 21.94
CA ASN A 904 -61.54 9.30 22.64
C ASN A 904 -62.81 8.53 23.00
N GLY A 905 -62.67 7.23 23.26
CA GLY A 905 -63.75 6.29 23.55
C GLY A 905 -64.03 5.42 22.34
N ALA A 906 -64.24 4.12 22.57
CA ALA A 906 -64.42 3.10 21.55
C ALA A 906 -65.64 3.40 20.63
N ASN A 907 -65.42 4.18 19.57
CA ASN A 907 -66.43 4.66 18.63
C ASN A 907 -66.31 3.93 17.29
N THR A 908 -67.41 3.78 16.56
CA THR A 908 -67.40 3.24 15.19
C THR A 908 -67.13 4.31 14.13
N ASP A 909 -66.92 5.56 14.55
CA ASP A 909 -66.50 6.66 13.68
C ASP A 909 -65.22 7.28 14.25
N VAL A 910 -64.19 7.39 13.41
CA VAL A 910 -62.93 8.10 13.67
C VAL A 910 -63.18 9.59 13.43
N GLU A 911 -63.32 10.35 14.51
CA GLU A 911 -63.57 11.79 14.46
C GLU A 911 -62.25 12.58 14.36
N ALA A 912 -62.34 13.89 14.15
CA ALA A 912 -61.16 14.75 14.03
C ALA A 912 -60.20 14.65 15.25
N ALA A 913 -60.72 14.33 16.44
CA ALA A 913 -59.93 14.19 17.66
C ALA A 913 -59.19 12.84 17.77
N ASP A 914 -59.62 11.83 17.02
CA ASP A 914 -59.03 10.49 16.96
C ASP A 914 -57.88 10.40 15.96
N ILE A 915 -57.66 11.47 15.18
CA ILE A 915 -56.67 11.58 14.12
C ILE A 915 -55.61 12.60 14.53
N GLN A 916 -54.34 12.22 14.39
CA GLN A 916 -53.19 13.04 14.76
C GLN A 916 -52.23 13.12 13.58
N LEU A 917 -51.81 14.33 13.21
CA LEU A 917 -50.75 14.50 12.21
C LEU A 917 -49.43 14.05 12.86
N ILE A 918 -48.72 13.11 12.22
CA ILE A 918 -47.44 12.58 12.72
C ILE A 918 -46.26 12.94 11.81
N GLY A 919 -46.51 13.29 10.55
CA GLY A 919 -45.43 13.68 9.66
C GLY A 919 -45.88 14.40 8.40
N THR A 920 -44.96 15.16 7.80
CA THR A 920 -45.14 15.83 6.51
C THR A 920 -43.97 15.48 5.60
N LEU A 921 -44.25 14.94 4.42
CA LEU A 921 -43.28 14.71 3.35
C LEU A 921 -43.38 15.85 2.34
N ASN A 922 -42.33 16.66 2.23
CA ASN A 922 -42.28 17.81 1.35
C ASN A 922 -41.94 17.41 -0.09
N GLY A 923 -42.66 17.99 -1.06
CA GLY A 923 -42.35 17.80 -2.49
C GLY A 923 -42.82 16.47 -3.06
N ILE A 924 -43.84 15.85 -2.48
CA ILE A 924 -44.44 14.61 -2.96
C ILE A 924 -45.65 14.93 -3.85
N GLU A 925 -45.59 14.48 -5.10
CA GLU A 925 -46.73 14.58 -6.02
C GLU A 925 -47.87 13.65 -5.59
N VAL A 926 -49.10 14.06 -5.91
CA VAL A 926 -50.32 13.27 -5.65
C VAL A 926 -50.20 11.89 -6.29
N GLY A 927 -50.27 10.84 -5.48
CA GLY A 927 -50.20 9.45 -5.93
C GLY A 927 -48.81 8.94 -6.25
N ALA A 928 -47.75 9.65 -5.84
CA ALA A 928 -46.38 9.19 -5.99
C ALA A 928 -46.02 8.08 -5.00
N LEU A 929 -46.67 8.04 -3.82
CA LEU A 929 -46.44 7.01 -2.81
C LEU A 929 -47.13 5.69 -3.21
N THR A 930 -46.46 4.57 -2.94
CA THR A 930 -47.02 3.21 -3.10
C THR A 930 -46.92 2.45 -1.79
N HIS A 931 -47.46 1.23 -1.75
CA HIS A 931 -47.28 0.36 -0.58
C HIS A 931 -45.80 0.06 -0.28
N ASP A 932 -44.90 0.12 -1.29
CA ASP A 932 -43.46 -0.10 -1.13
C ASP A 932 -42.79 0.99 -0.26
N ASN A 933 -43.44 2.15 -0.08
CA ASN A 933 -42.92 3.24 0.74
C ASN A 933 -43.31 3.14 2.21
N PHE A 934 -43.97 2.07 2.63
CA PHE A 934 -44.40 1.87 4.02
C PHE A 934 -43.91 0.53 4.55
N ALA A 935 -43.53 0.49 5.83
CA ALA A 935 -43.17 -0.71 6.57
C ALA A 935 -43.89 -0.78 7.92
#